data_AF-A0A4R0NGM6-F1
#
_entry.id   AF-A0A4R0NGM6-F1
#
_cell.length_a   1.000
_cell.length_b   1.000
_cell.length_c   1.000
_cell.angle_alpha   90.00
_cell.angle_beta   90.00
_cell.angle_gamma   90.00
#
_symmetry.space_group_name_H-M   'P 1'
#
loop_
_entity.id
_entity.type
_entity.pdbx_description
1 polymer ?
#
loop_
_entity_poly.entity_id
_entity_poly.type
_entity_poly.pdbx_seq_one_letter_code
_entity_poly.pdbx_strand_id
1 'polypeptide(L)'
;MSSSTWMYVVVINCLTIIHADAQQPGYQLWYTKPAVKWTDALPIGNGRIGAMIYAGVEKDHIQFNEETLWTGGPRDYNHKGAASALGEIRKLLFEGKQEAAEKLATEKFMGSQSGAGDRDKWTAEMKALKGMQGNPALESYDDKEWKTIKVPSYEGWETVGLSGFDGAVWLRTTFDAPEGWIGKDLVLDLNRIRDQDFTYVNGTLVGNTDGTTPRKYTIPGKLIKKGTNTIAIQVLNYFDKGGIAGYKDTSRAIAVYPEGDQPEKGVSLVKEWKYKIQNDEPPVVSQFQASYQPFGDLYLNFKNHTASVTNYKRKLDLSTAIASTSYALNGVNYLREYFASQPNQAVVIRLTADKKGSISLDALLASPHKYSVVKKLNETTILLSLSVRGGVLKGQSQLKAVVTKGKLLVSQGKLSISNADEVVLYLTAGTNFINDKNVAGNPAIACLNAITSLQNKTYAQVKAAHVKEYQKYYNPFSISFGKSEHENLPTDERIEKFAGSSDAPFAALYVQYGRYLLISSSRPGTQPANLQGIWNDLLTPPWGSKYTTNINLEMNYWPTGILNLGAMNEPLFKKMQGLAKNGAVTAKVHYNANGWVLHHNTDLWNGTAPINASNHGIWVSGAGWLSQHLWEHYQFTQDRIFLKNEAYPLMKQAAVFFVDFLIKDPKTGWLISTPSNSPENGGLVAGPTMDHQIIRTLFKNCIAASELLGADAEFRKILQEKMTLIAPNQIGNYGQLQEWLEDKDDTTNVHRHVSHLWGVHPGNDITWDTPDMMRAARQSLIYRGDAGTGWSLAWKINFWARFKDGDHAMKMVKMLISPAEKGGGAYVNLFDAHPPFQIDGNFGGAAGIAEMLLQSHTQFVELLPALPADITEGEVKGMCARGGFELNFKWSKGVLTTLEISSKTGGVCLLRYGNKITSIATQKGEIYKLNGDLERL
;
A
#
# COMPACT_ATOMS: atom_id res chain seq x y z
N MET A 1 -50.55 -15.07 -70.35
CA MET A 1 -51.65 -15.86 -69.76
C MET A 1 -51.07 -16.71 -68.63
N SER A 2 -51.72 -16.63 -67.46
CA SER A 2 -51.58 -17.39 -66.21
C SER A 2 -50.18 -17.81 -65.71
N SER A 3 -49.68 -17.06 -64.73
CA SER A 3 -48.57 -17.43 -63.85
C SER A 3 -49.11 -18.14 -62.60
N SER A 4 -48.66 -19.37 -62.34
CA SER A 4 -49.01 -20.16 -61.15
C SER A 4 -47.81 -20.29 -60.23
N THR A 5 -47.93 -19.68 -59.06
CA THR A 5 -46.94 -19.59 -57.99
C THR A 5 -46.77 -20.94 -57.28
N TRP A 6 -45.56 -21.49 -57.28
CA TRP A 6 -45.18 -22.65 -56.45
C TRP A 6 -44.28 -22.19 -55.30
N MET A 7 -44.75 -22.48 -54.09
CA MET A 7 -44.15 -22.13 -52.81
C MET A 7 -43.05 -23.16 -52.47
N TYR A 8 -41.78 -22.79 -52.60
CA TYR A 8 -40.67 -23.58 -52.08
C TYR A 8 -40.36 -23.15 -50.64
N VAL A 9 -40.53 -24.08 -49.71
CA VAL A 9 -40.13 -23.95 -48.31
C VAL A 9 -38.60 -23.93 -48.24
N VAL A 10 -38.01 -22.78 -47.92
CA VAL A 10 -36.59 -22.66 -47.57
C VAL A 10 -36.45 -22.98 -46.09
N VAL A 11 -35.91 -24.15 -45.76
CA VAL A 11 -35.45 -24.48 -44.41
C VAL A 11 -34.10 -23.79 -44.20
N ILE A 12 -34.10 -22.64 -43.53
CA ILE A 12 -32.89 -21.99 -43.05
C ILE A 12 -32.44 -22.73 -41.78
N ASN A 13 -31.44 -23.60 -41.93
CA ASN A 13 -30.68 -24.14 -40.80
C ASN A 13 -29.71 -23.04 -40.31
N CYS A 14 -30.18 -22.22 -39.36
CA CYS A 14 -29.30 -21.37 -38.55
C CYS A 14 -28.50 -22.26 -37.58
N LEU A 15 -27.32 -22.71 -38.02
CA LEU A 15 -26.26 -23.18 -37.13
C LEU A 15 -25.83 -22.02 -36.22
N THR A 16 -26.43 -21.95 -35.05
CA THR A 16 -25.90 -21.14 -33.94
C THR A 16 -24.62 -21.81 -33.47
N ILE A 17 -23.47 -21.23 -33.83
CA ILE A 17 -22.18 -21.60 -33.25
C ILE A 17 -22.22 -21.14 -31.79
N ILE A 18 -22.62 -22.04 -30.90
CA ILE A 18 -22.43 -21.87 -29.46
C ILE A 18 -20.91 -21.88 -29.25
N HIS A 19 -20.32 -20.70 -29.12
CA HIS A 19 -18.99 -20.58 -28.55
C HIS A 19 -19.13 -21.04 -27.09
N ALA A 20 -18.62 -22.23 -26.80
CA ALA A 20 -18.36 -22.64 -25.43
C ALA A 20 -17.26 -21.70 -24.91
N ASP A 21 -17.65 -20.60 -24.28
CA ASP A 21 -16.75 -19.80 -23.46
C ASP A 21 -16.19 -20.75 -22.40
N ALA A 22 -14.91 -21.09 -22.52
CA ALA A 22 -14.18 -21.79 -21.47
C ALA A 22 -14.23 -20.88 -20.23
N GLN A 23 -15.10 -21.23 -19.28
CA GLN A 23 -15.24 -20.51 -18.03
C GLN A 23 -13.88 -20.52 -17.33
N GLN A 24 -13.34 -19.32 -17.07
CA GLN A 24 -12.09 -19.13 -16.35
C GLN A 24 -12.08 -19.94 -15.04
N PRO A 25 -10.92 -20.45 -14.56
CA PRO A 25 -10.83 -21.05 -13.25
C PRO A 25 -11.44 -20.09 -12.21
N GLY A 26 -12.34 -20.59 -11.37
CA GLY A 26 -13.04 -19.80 -10.36
C GLY A 26 -12.11 -19.34 -9.25
N TYR A 27 -11.30 -18.30 -9.50
CA TYR A 27 -10.39 -17.72 -8.52
C TYR A 27 -11.17 -17.01 -7.42
N GLN A 28 -11.07 -17.55 -6.20
CA GLN A 28 -11.72 -17.00 -5.03
C GLN A 28 -10.85 -17.13 -3.79
N LEU A 29 -10.96 -16.14 -2.90
CA LEU A 29 -10.53 -16.29 -1.51
C LEU A 29 -11.76 -16.71 -0.71
N TRP A 30 -11.65 -17.69 0.18
CA TRP A 30 -12.81 -18.14 0.97
C TRP A 30 -12.44 -18.72 2.33
N TYR A 31 -13.37 -18.60 3.28
CA TYR A 31 -13.16 -18.91 4.70
C TYR A 31 -14.42 -19.47 5.34
N THR A 32 -14.24 -20.24 6.41
CA THR A 32 -15.31 -20.90 7.19
C THR A 32 -15.70 -20.16 8.46
N LYS A 33 -15.08 -18.99 8.73
CA LYS A 33 -15.33 -18.16 9.91
C LYS A 33 -15.38 -16.66 9.54
N PRO A 34 -16.13 -15.83 10.29
CA PRO A 34 -16.05 -14.37 10.17
C PRO A 34 -14.65 -13.83 10.41
N ALA A 35 -14.36 -12.65 9.87
CA ALA A 35 -13.16 -11.90 10.19
C ALA A 35 -13.22 -11.44 11.66
N VAL A 36 -12.07 -11.49 12.36
CA VAL A 36 -11.93 -10.96 13.72
C VAL A 36 -11.07 -9.70 13.72
N LYS A 37 -10.09 -9.63 12.82
CA LYS A 37 -9.18 -8.50 12.62
C LYS A 37 -9.42 -7.86 11.24
N TRP A 38 -8.97 -6.63 11.09
CA TRP A 38 -9.01 -5.91 9.81
C TRP A 38 -8.28 -6.69 8.69
N THR A 39 -7.16 -7.33 9.01
CA THR A 39 -6.39 -8.18 8.08
C THR A 39 -6.99 -9.56 7.81
N ASP A 40 -8.12 -9.90 8.44
CA ASP A 40 -8.93 -11.07 8.07
C ASP A 40 -10.04 -10.69 7.07
N ALA A 41 -10.43 -9.41 7.04
CA ALA A 41 -11.54 -8.90 6.25
C ALA A 41 -11.22 -8.88 4.75
N LEU A 42 -12.27 -9.03 3.93
CA LEU A 42 -12.13 -9.08 2.46
C LEU A 42 -12.17 -7.67 1.86
N PRO A 43 -11.15 -7.25 1.10
CA PRO A 43 -11.16 -5.95 0.43
C PRO A 43 -12.08 -5.97 -0.80
N ILE A 44 -12.86 -4.90 -0.98
CA ILE A 44 -13.55 -4.55 -2.23
C ILE A 44 -13.24 -3.09 -2.57
N GLY A 45 -13.21 -2.75 -3.86
CA GLY A 45 -12.93 -1.38 -4.30
C GLY A 45 -13.26 -1.11 -5.76
N ASN A 46 -13.55 0.16 -6.07
CA ASN A 46 -13.86 0.62 -7.43
C ASN A 46 -12.82 1.64 -7.98
N GLY A 47 -11.64 1.68 -7.36
CA GLY A 47 -10.59 2.68 -7.58
C GLY A 47 -10.72 3.89 -6.65
N ARG A 48 -11.93 4.30 -6.28
CA ARG A 48 -12.17 5.51 -5.46
C ARG A 48 -12.66 5.21 -4.04
N ILE A 49 -13.69 4.39 -3.92
CA ILE A 49 -14.24 3.91 -2.65
C ILE A 49 -13.74 2.49 -2.43
N GLY A 50 -13.11 2.27 -1.27
CA GLY A 50 -12.71 0.95 -0.79
C GLY A 50 -13.53 0.54 0.44
N ALA A 51 -13.73 -0.76 0.64
CA ALA A 51 -14.31 -1.28 1.87
C ALA A 51 -13.71 -2.64 2.26
N MET A 52 -13.68 -2.92 3.56
CA MET A 52 -13.18 -4.15 4.17
C MET A 52 -14.35 -4.88 4.84
N ILE A 53 -14.68 -6.08 4.35
CA ILE A 53 -15.87 -6.83 4.74
C ILE A 53 -15.54 -7.87 5.82
N TYR A 54 -16.06 -7.67 7.03
CA TYR A 54 -15.81 -8.59 8.15
C TYR A 54 -16.71 -9.84 8.13
N ALA A 55 -17.92 -9.69 7.57
CA ALA A 55 -18.88 -10.77 7.39
C ALA A 55 -19.38 -11.43 8.70
N GLY A 56 -19.51 -10.67 9.79
CA GLY A 56 -20.01 -11.18 11.07
C GLY A 56 -21.49 -11.61 11.03
N VAL A 57 -21.92 -12.51 11.91
CA VAL A 57 -23.28 -13.12 11.88
C VAL A 57 -24.32 -12.24 12.57
N GLU A 58 -24.11 -11.96 13.86
CA GLU A 58 -24.99 -11.10 14.67
C GLU A 58 -24.66 -9.62 14.42
N LYS A 59 -23.36 -9.31 14.40
CA LYS A 59 -22.83 -7.98 14.14
C LYS A 59 -21.88 -8.08 12.96
N ASP A 60 -22.24 -7.44 11.86
CA ASP A 60 -21.37 -7.29 10.71
C ASP A 60 -20.74 -5.89 10.70
N HIS A 61 -19.53 -5.81 10.17
CA HIS A 61 -18.73 -4.60 10.13
C HIS A 61 -18.15 -4.44 8.72
N ILE A 62 -18.39 -3.26 8.15
CA ILE A 62 -17.84 -2.83 6.87
C ILE A 62 -17.10 -1.53 7.13
N GLN A 63 -15.77 -1.60 7.26
CA GLN A 63 -14.93 -0.42 7.31
C GLN A 63 -14.76 0.11 5.87
N PHE A 64 -14.86 1.43 5.66
CA PHE A 64 -14.76 2.00 4.32
C PHE A 64 -13.91 3.27 4.23
N ASN A 65 -13.47 3.53 3.01
CA ASN A 65 -12.48 4.53 2.64
C ASN A 65 -12.94 5.30 1.40
N GLU A 66 -12.40 6.51 1.24
CA GLU A 66 -12.49 7.31 0.02
C GLU A 66 -11.08 7.83 -0.29
N GLU A 67 -10.57 7.62 -1.51
CA GLU A 67 -9.17 7.81 -1.87
C GLU A 67 -8.61 9.23 -1.65
N THR A 68 -9.48 10.24 -1.54
CA THR A 68 -9.11 11.65 -1.43
C THR A 68 -9.24 12.21 -0.01
N LEU A 69 -9.57 11.38 1.00
CA LEU A 69 -9.58 11.82 2.40
C LEU A 69 -8.18 11.73 3.05
N TRP A 70 -7.53 12.88 3.24
CA TRP A 70 -6.17 12.99 3.77
C TRP A 70 -6.07 14.12 4.81
N THR A 71 -5.01 14.12 5.62
CA THR A 71 -4.65 15.26 6.47
C THR A 71 -4.03 16.41 5.66
N GLY A 72 -3.75 17.54 6.32
CA GLY A 72 -3.06 18.68 5.72
C GLY A 72 -3.91 19.46 4.71
N GLY A 73 -3.24 20.16 3.81
CA GLY A 73 -3.83 21.02 2.79
C GLY A 73 -2.77 21.63 1.85
N PRO A 74 -3.18 22.40 0.83
CA PRO A 74 -2.27 23.06 -0.09
C PRO A 74 -1.26 23.95 0.65
N ARG A 75 0.04 23.75 0.40
CA ARG A 75 1.13 24.51 1.04
C ARG A 75 2.41 24.48 0.21
N ASP A 76 3.38 25.33 0.58
CA ASP A 76 4.75 25.24 0.07
C ASP A 76 5.54 24.21 0.90
N TYR A 77 6.17 23.26 0.22
CA TYR A 77 7.02 22.21 0.81
C TYR A 77 8.49 22.61 0.81
N ASN A 78 8.88 23.65 0.08
CA ASN A 78 10.28 23.95 -0.16
C ASN A 78 10.90 24.76 0.98
N HIS A 79 12.20 24.58 1.19
CA HIS A 79 12.99 25.38 2.12
C HIS A 79 13.66 26.51 1.35
N LYS A 80 13.22 27.75 1.61
CA LYS A 80 13.75 28.93 0.90
C LYS A 80 15.24 29.10 1.19
N GLY A 81 16.06 29.15 0.15
CA GLY A 81 17.51 29.32 0.26
C GLY A 81 18.31 28.01 0.32
N ALA A 82 17.67 26.83 0.23
CA ALA A 82 18.34 25.54 0.29
C ALA A 82 19.51 25.39 -0.71
N ALA A 83 19.36 25.91 -1.94
CA ALA A 83 20.42 25.87 -2.95
C ALA A 83 21.75 26.49 -2.51
N SER A 84 21.75 27.44 -1.57
CA SER A 84 22.99 28.05 -1.05
C SER A 84 23.87 27.08 -0.25
N ALA A 85 23.27 26.05 0.36
CA ALA A 85 23.99 25.04 1.14
C ALA A 85 24.55 23.90 0.27
N LEU A 86 24.05 23.72 -0.96
CA LEU A 86 24.38 22.59 -1.84
C LEU A 86 25.90 22.46 -2.10
N GLY A 87 26.59 23.58 -2.33
CA GLY A 87 28.03 23.59 -2.58
C GLY A 87 28.85 23.08 -1.39
N GLU A 88 28.52 23.51 -0.18
CA GLU A 88 29.23 23.08 1.04
C GLU A 88 28.90 21.62 1.39
N ILE A 89 27.64 21.18 1.23
CA ILE A 89 27.26 19.77 1.42
C ILE A 89 28.10 18.88 0.50
N ARG A 90 28.22 19.22 -0.78
CA ARG A 90 29.03 18.47 -1.76
C ARG A 90 30.51 18.43 -1.36
N LYS A 91 31.07 19.57 -0.95
CA LYS A 91 32.45 19.66 -0.47
C LYS A 91 32.69 18.76 0.73
N LEU A 92 31.81 18.78 1.73
CA LEU A 92 31.91 17.92 2.92
C LEU A 92 31.89 16.43 2.56
N LEU A 93 31.02 16.02 1.62
CA LEU A 93 30.98 14.64 1.13
C LEU A 93 32.29 14.25 0.41
N PHE A 94 32.84 15.13 -0.43
CA PHE A 94 34.13 14.88 -1.09
C PHE A 94 35.31 14.79 -0.11
N GLU A 95 35.24 15.49 1.01
CA GLU A 95 36.21 15.42 2.12
C GLU A 95 35.99 14.22 3.06
N GLY A 96 34.96 13.38 2.82
CA GLY A 96 34.62 12.24 3.66
C GLY A 96 33.90 12.61 4.98
N LYS A 97 33.46 13.86 5.14
CA LYS A 97 32.79 14.37 6.35
C LYS A 97 31.27 14.18 6.29
N GLN A 98 30.82 12.92 6.18
CA GLN A 98 29.41 12.56 5.98
C GLN A 98 28.49 13.12 7.08
N GLU A 99 28.83 12.94 8.36
CA GLU A 99 27.99 13.40 9.48
C GLU A 99 27.80 14.93 9.47
N ALA A 100 28.86 15.68 9.14
CA ALA A 100 28.78 17.14 9.01
C ALA A 100 27.90 17.56 7.83
N ALA A 101 27.97 16.84 6.70
CA ALA A 101 27.11 17.05 5.55
C ALA A 101 25.64 16.78 5.89
N GLU A 102 25.35 15.70 6.60
CA GLU A 102 24.01 15.33 7.06
C GLU A 102 23.42 16.34 8.04
N LYS A 103 24.24 16.84 8.97
CA LYS A 103 23.83 17.91 9.90
C LYS A 103 23.47 19.19 9.15
N LEU A 104 24.36 19.66 8.27
CA LEU A 104 24.12 20.86 7.47
C LEU A 104 22.87 20.70 6.58
N ALA A 105 22.71 19.54 5.96
CA ALA A 105 21.55 19.23 5.14
C ALA A 105 20.25 19.20 5.96
N THR A 106 20.28 18.67 7.19
CA THR A 106 19.14 18.71 8.11
C THR A 106 18.70 20.15 8.40
N GLU A 107 19.67 21.03 8.66
CA GLU A 107 19.40 22.42 9.03
C GLU A 107 18.95 23.30 7.86
N LYS A 108 19.46 23.06 6.65
CA LYS A 108 19.35 24.01 5.52
C LYS A 108 18.72 23.44 4.25
N PHE A 109 18.56 22.13 4.14
CA PHE A 109 18.25 21.47 2.86
C PHE A 109 17.00 20.58 2.90
N MET A 110 16.56 20.13 4.10
CA MET A 110 15.28 19.43 4.24
C MET A 110 14.10 20.33 3.89
N GLY A 111 13.00 19.74 3.42
CA GLY A 111 11.76 20.46 3.13
C GLY A 111 11.16 21.17 4.35
N SER A 112 10.22 22.06 4.11
CA SER A 112 9.50 22.76 5.18
C SER A 112 8.40 21.84 5.75
N GLN A 113 8.34 21.72 7.06
CA GLN A 113 7.20 21.09 7.74
C GLN A 113 5.99 22.04 7.77
N SER A 114 4.80 21.50 8.02
CA SER A 114 3.60 22.31 8.29
C SER A 114 3.77 23.15 9.56
N GLY A 115 2.94 24.18 9.72
CA GLY A 115 2.93 24.99 10.94
C GLY A 115 2.62 24.16 12.18
N ALA A 116 3.27 24.49 13.30
CA ALA A 116 3.06 23.88 14.61
C ALA A 116 2.28 24.83 15.54
N GLY A 117 1.53 24.25 16.48
CA GLY A 117 0.98 24.99 17.62
C GLY A 117 2.02 25.21 18.74
N ASP A 118 1.64 25.99 19.75
CA ASP A 118 2.50 26.28 20.90
C ASP A 118 2.50 25.11 21.91
N ARG A 119 3.46 24.20 21.71
CA ARG A 119 3.64 23.00 22.52
C ARG A 119 3.98 23.33 23.98
N ASP A 120 4.90 24.26 24.21
CA ASP A 120 5.39 24.58 25.55
C ASP A 120 4.28 25.20 26.40
N LYS A 121 3.51 26.12 25.83
CA LYS A 121 2.35 26.71 26.50
C LYS A 121 1.31 25.66 26.85
N TRP A 122 0.93 24.80 25.90
CA TRP A 122 -0.08 23.77 26.17
C TRP A 122 0.41 22.78 27.23
N THR A 123 1.67 22.36 27.18
CA THR A 123 2.31 21.50 28.18
C THR A 123 2.24 22.12 29.57
N ALA A 124 2.61 23.40 29.69
CA ALA A 124 2.54 24.15 30.95
C ALA A 124 1.11 24.22 31.49
N GLU A 125 0.11 24.48 30.63
CA GLU A 125 -1.30 24.47 31.00
C GLU A 125 -1.77 23.10 31.49
N MET A 126 -1.36 22.01 30.83
CA MET A 126 -1.73 20.65 31.23
C MET A 126 -1.12 20.28 32.58
N LYS A 127 0.16 20.61 32.80
CA LYS A 127 0.83 20.42 34.10
C LYS A 127 0.19 21.25 35.21
N ALA A 128 -0.32 22.44 34.88
CA ALA A 128 -1.09 23.28 35.80
C ALA A 128 -2.52 22.77 36.03
N LEU A 129 -2.85 21.56 35.59
CA LEU A 129 -4.13 20.88 35.79
C LEU A 129 -5.33 21.62 35.18
N LYS A 130 -5.10 22.43 34.13
CA LYS A 130 -6.20 23.07 33.39
C LYS A 130 -7.18 22.01 32.90
N GLY A 131 -8.47 22.20 33.22
CA GLY A 131 -9.55 21.25 32.89
C GLY A 131 -9.79 20.15 33.93
N MET A 132 -8.99 20.08 35.00
CA MET A 132 -9.16 19.11 36.08
C MET A 132 -9.67 19.78 37.37
N GLN A 133 -10.54 19.07 38.08
CA GLN A 133 -10.90 19.41 39.46
C GLN A 133 -10.05 18.55 40.39
N GLY A 134 -9.32 19.19 41.32
CA GLY A 134 -8.37 18.53 42.23
C GLY A 134 -7.08 18.08 41.55
N ASN A 135 -6.18 17.47 42.31
CA ASN A 135 -4.90 16.96 41.82
C ASN A 135 -4.89 15.41 41.79
N PRO A 136 -4.97 14.78 40.61
CA PRO A 136 -4.98 13.32 40.48
C PRO A 136 -3.73 12.60 41.00
N ALA A 137 -2.62 13.30 41.17
CA ALA A 137 -1.41 12.72 41.73
C ALA A 137 -1.59 12.35 43.22
N LEU A 138 -2.44 13.07 43.95
CA LEU A 138 -2.64 12.87 45.39
C LEU A 138 -3.34 11.54 45.68
N GLU A 139 -2.94 10.90 46.77
CA GLU A 139 -3.54 9.63 47.23
C GLU A 139 -5.03 9.78 47.55
N SER A 140 -5.40 10.92 48.15
CA SER A 140 -6.77 11.23 48.55
C SER A 140 -7.69 11.60 47.38
N TYR A 141 -7.18 11.67 46.15
CA TYR A 141 -7.98 12.02 44.99
C TYR A 141 -9.03 10.95 44.69
N ASP A 142 -10.30 11.35 44.59
CA ASP A 142 -11.41 10.46 44.27
C ASP A 142 -11.47 10.19 42.75
N ASP A 143 -11.15 8.95 42.37
CA ASP A 143 -11.22 8.44 41.01
C ASP A 143 -12.24 7.31 40.83
N LYS A 144 -13.25 7.22 41.70
CA LYS A 144 -14.28 6.18 41.58
C LYS A 144 -15.02 6.20 40.25
N GLU A 145 -15.26 7.40 39.72
CA GLU A 145 -15.98 7.62 38.45
C GLU A 145 -15.06 7.55 37.21
N TRP A 146 -13.77 7.24 37.38
CA TRP A 146 -12.85 7.13 36.24
C TRP A 146 -13.09 5.82 35.48
N LYS A 147 -13.01 5.90 34.16
CA LYS A 147 -13.09 4.71 33.29
C LYS A 147 -11.82 3.87 33.45
N THR A 148 -11.86 2.60 33.07
CA THR A 148 -10.67 1.73 33.04
C THR A 148 -10.17 1.51 31.62
N ILE A 149 -8.87 1.26 31.50
CA ILE A 149 -8.20 0.91 30.26
C ILE A 149 -7.14 -0.17 30.52
N LYS A 150 -7.02 -1.13 29.61
CA LYS A 150 -6.04 -2.21 29.71
C LYS A 150 -4.69 -1.75 29.17
N VAL A 151 -3.82 -1.27 30.06
CA VAL A 151 -2.45 -0.85 29.72
C VAL A 151 -1.45 -1.60 30.60
N PRO A 152 -0.25 -1.91 30.06
CA PRO A 152 0.25 -1.49 28.78
C PRO A 152 -0.26 -2.37 27.62
N SER A 153 -0.19 -1.86 26.40
CA SER A 153 -0.43 -2.60 25.14
C SER A 153 0.69 -2.26 24.17
N TYR A 154 1.12 -3.17 23.30
CA TYR A 154 2.27 -2.90 22.42
C TYR A 154 2.11 -1.62 21.57
N GLU A 155 0.89 -1.35 21.12
CA GLU A 155 0.54 -0.16 20.33
C GLU A 155 0.05 1.02 21.18
N GLY A 156 0.30 0.99 22.49
CA GLY A 156 -0.27 1.96 23.42
C GLY A 156 -1.80 1.86 23.49
N TRP A 157 -2.48 2.97 23.71
CA TRP A 157 -3.94 2.98 23.92
C TRP A 157 -4.78 2.86 22.64
N GLU A 158 -4.14 2.90 21.47
CA GLU A 158 -4.79 2.90 20.16
C GLU A 158 -5.70 1.68 19.94
N THR A 159 -5.26 0.53 20.43
CA THR A 159 -5.95 -0.76 20.24
C THR A 159 -6.75 -1.20 21.46
N VAL A 160 -6.79 -0.39 22.53
CA VAL A 160 -7.36 -0.79 23.83
C VAL A 160 -8.32 0.23 24.43
N GLY A 161 -8.78 1.22 23.65
CA GLY A 161 -9.94 2.05 24.02
C GLY A 161 -9.85 3.54 23.69
N LEU A 162 -8.69 4.04 23.24
CA LEU A 162 -8.48 5.44 22.87
C LEU A 162 -7.86 5.55 21.47
N SER A 163 -8.47 4.88 20.49
CA SER A 163 -8.05 4.93 19.09
C SER A 163 -8.10 6.36 18.54
N GLY A 164 -7.01 6.79 17.90
CA GLY A 164 -6.85 8.12 17.28
C GLY A 164 -6.86 9.27 18.28
N PHE A 165 -6.60 9.00 19.56
CA PHE A 165 -6.63 10.02 20.59
C PHE A 165 -5.28 10.70 20.76
N ASP A 166 -5.24 12.00 20.47
CA ASP A 166 -4.17 12.89 20.91
C ASP A 166 -4.69 13.83 22.01
N GLY A 167 -3.92 13.95 23.08
CA GLY A 167 -4.16 14.88 24.16
C GLY A 167 -3.55 14.47 25.50
N ALA A 168 -4.06 15.07 26.56
CA ALA A 168 -3.61 14.83 27.92
C ALA A 168 -4.54 13.81 28.60
N VAL A 169 -3.97 12.71 29.07
CA VAL A 169 -4.68 11.65 29.81
C VAL A 169 -3.97 11.41 31.14
N TRP A 170 -4.75 11.41 32.21
CA TRP A 170 -4.29 10.87 33.49
C TRP A 170 -4.60 9.39 33.57
N LEU A 171 -3.63 8.62 34.01
CA LEU A 171 -3.72 7.19 34.31
C LEU A 171 -3.42 7.00 35.80
N ARG A 172 -4.22 6.19 36.51
CA ARG A 172 -4.02 5.86 37.92
C ARG A 172 -4.09 4.36 38.15
N THR A 173 -3.20 3.86 38.98
CA THR A 173 -3.19 2.48 39.45
C THR A 173 -2.59 2.41 40.85
N THR A 174 -2.61 1.23 41.45
CA THR A 174 -2.02 0.98 42.77
C THR A 174 -1.13 -0.24 42.78
N PHE A 175 -0.25 -0.35 43.77
CA PHE A 175 0.46 -1.59 44.09
C PHE A 175 0.67 -1.69 45.59
N ASP A 176 0.71 -2.91 46.12
CA ASP A 176 1.04 -3.14 47.52
C ASP A 176 2.53 -3.46 47.65
N ALA A 177 3.25 -2.68 48.45
CA ALA A 177 4.69 -2.90 48.66
C ALA A 177 4.90 -3.97 49.75
N PRO A 178 5.66 -5.05 49.48
CA PRO A 178 6.08 -6.01 50.50
C PRO A 178 6.80 -5.33 51.68
N GLU A 179 6.65 -5.86 52.90
CA GLU A 179 7.25 -5.24 54.09
C GLU A 179 8.77 -5.08 53.99
N GLY A 180 9.46 -6.02 53.33
CA GLY A 180 10.91 -5.97 53.11
C GLY A 180 11.38 -4.91 52.10
N TRP A 181 10.46 -4.18 51.46
CA TRP A 181 10.75 -3.08 50.54
C TRP A 181 10.65 -1.70 51.20
N ILE A 182 10.02 -1.61 52.38
CA ILE A 182 9.83 -0.32 53.06
C ILE A 182 11.18 0.30 53.40
N GLY A 183 11.36 1.58 53.03
CA GLY A 183 12.61 2.32 53.22
C GLY A 183 13.70 2.02 52.18
N LYS A 184 13.48 1.11 51.23
CA LYS A 184 14.39 0.87 50.08
C LYS A 184 13.94 1.66 48.86
N ASP A 185 14.91 2.14 48.09
CA ASP A 185 14.63 2.72 46.79
C ASP A 185 14.13 1.62 45.84
N LEU A 186 13.11 1.94 45.04
CA LEU A 186 12.50 1.04 44.07
C LEU A 186 12.68 1.57 42.65
N VAL A 187 12.64 0.70 41.66
CA VAL A 187 12.55 1.03 40.25
C VAL A 187 11.12 0.85 39.77
N LEU A 188 10.59 1.87 39.12
CA LEU A 188 9.34 1.84 38.35
C LEU A 188 9.68 1.71 36.86
N ASP A 189 9.57 0.50 36.32
CA ASP A 189 9.75 0.21 34.90
C ASP A 189 8.40 0.31 34.18
N LEU A 190 8.26 1.35 33.36
CA LEU A 190 7.06 1.63 32.56
C LEU A 190 7.25 1.33 31.08
N ASN A 191 8.44 0.83 30.69
CA ASN A 191 8.84 0.74 29.29
C ASN A 191 8.56 2.06 28.55
N ARG A 192 8.05 2.06 27.32
CA ARG A 192 7.81 3.28 26.56
C ARG A 192 6.43 3.84 26.88
N ILE A 193 6.36 5.11 27.23
CA ILE A 193 5.14 5.92 27.13
C ILE A 193 5.29 6.80 25.87
N ARG A 194 4.22 7.07 25.15
CA ARG A 194 4.31 7.88 23.93
C ARG A 194 4.28 9.38 24.26
N ASP A 195 5.07 10.11 23.50
CA ASP A 195 5.40 11.53 23.62
C ASP A 195 5.96 11.99 24.96
N GLN A 196 5.15 12.28 25.98
CA GLN A 196 5.66 12.79 27.25
C GLN A 196 4.85 12.30 28.44
N ASP A 197 5.50 12.04 29.58
CA ASP A 197 4.83 11.61 30.82
C ASP A 197 5.27 12.40 32.05
N PHE A 198 4.37 12.64 32.99
CA PHE A 198 4.72 13.08 34.35
C PHE A 198 4.24 12.01 35.32
N THR A 199 5.18 11.32 35.95
CA THR A 199 4.91 10.13 36.76
C THR A 199 5.06 10.44 38.23
N TYR A 200 4.02 10.15 39.00
CA TYR A 200 3.88 10.45 40.42
C TYR A 200 3.67 9.15 41.22
N VAL A 201 4.29 9.09 42.40
CA VAL A 201 4.01 8.06 43.40
C VAL A 201 3.60 8.76 44.69
N ASN A 202 2.43 8.39 45.23
CA ASN A 202 1.87 8.96 46.46
C ASN A 202 1.90 10.50 46.48
N GLY A 203 1.46 11.15 45.39
CA GLY A 203 1.44 12.62 45.27
C GLY A 203 2.76 13.28 44.88
N THR A 204 3.88 12.56 44.88
CA THR A 204 5.21 13.13 44.60
C THR A 204 5.68 12.77 43.20
N LEU A 205 6.16 13.74 42.42
CA LEU A 205 6.73 13.50 41.09
C LEU A 205 8.04 12.72 41.24
N VAL A 206 8.13 11.55 40.61
CA VAL A 206 9.33 10.70 40.63
C VAL A 206 10.08 10.70 39.30
N GLY A 207 9.43 11.11 38.21
CA GLY A 207 10.07 11.15 36.90
C GLY A 207 9.24 11.82 35.81
N ASN A 208 9.93 12.27 34.78
CA ASN A 208 9.36 12.80 33.54
C ASN A 208 10.33 12.50 32.40
N THR A 209 9.80 12.06 31.27
CA THR A 209 10.56 11.89 30.04
C THR A 209 9.77 12.49 28.89
N ASP A 210 10.47 13.27 28.06
CA ASP A 210 9.99 13.80 26.80
C ASP A 210 10.64 13.02 25.65
N GLY A 211 9.87 12.11 25.06
CA GLY A 211 10.25 11.22 23.98
C GLY A 211 9.68 9.82 24.14
N THR A 212 10.17 8.92 23.28
CA THR A 212 9.70 7.52 23.20
C THR A 212 10.67 6.52 23.84
N THR A 213 11.69 7.01 24.57
CA THR A 213 12.64 6.16 25.27
C THR A 213 11.92 5.34 26.36
N PRO A 214 12.34 4.08 26.59
CA PRO A 214 11.89 3.32 27.75
C PRO A 214 12.19 4.07 29.06
N ARG A 215 11.25 4.03 29.99
CA ARG A 215 11.24 4.81 31.24
C ARG A 215 11.43 3.88 32.41
N LYS A 216 12.50 4.14 33.17
CA LYS A 216 12.77 3.55 34.48
C LYS A 216 13.03 4.68 35.45
N TYR A 217 12.14 4.85 36.42
CA TYR A 217 12.26 5.92 37.42
C TYR A 217 12.57 5.32 38.79
N THR A 218 13.48 5.96 39.53
CA THR A 218 13.73 5.61 40.92
C THR A 218 12.64 6.22 41.81
N ILE A 219 12.00 5.40 42.62
CA ILE A 219 11.08 5.82 43.68
C ILE A 219 11.87 5.82 45.00
N PRO A 220 12.13 6.98 45.61
CA PRO A 220 12.81 7.04 46.90
C PRO A 220 12.05 6.25 47.97
N GLY A 221 12.75 5.42 48.75
CA GLY A 221 12.15 4.53 49.74
C GLY A 221 11.33 5.24 50.82
N LYS A 222 11.61 6.52 51.08
CA LYS A 222 10.82 7.40 51.97
C LYS A 222 9.41 7.68 51.48
N LEU A 223 9.13 7.49 50.19
CA LEU A 223 7.80 7.65 49.60
C LEU A 223 6.97 6.36 49.69
N ILE A 224 7.61 5.22 49.93
CA ILE A 224 6.96 3.92 49.97
C ILE A 224 6.35 3.70 51.36
N LYS A 225 5.06 3.42 51.37
CA LYS A 225 4.30 3.15 52.58
C LYS A 225 3.98 1.67 52.68
N LYS A 226 3.78 1.21 53.91
CA LYS A 226 3.23 -0.12 54.17
C LYS A 226 1.82 -0.21 53.59
N GLY A 227 1.54 -1.27 52.84
CA GLY A 227 0.26 -1.49 52.17
C GLY A 227 0.21 -0.81 50.79
N THR A 228 -0.95 -0.21 50.48
CA THR A 228 -1.25 0.30 49.14
C THR A 228 -0.55 1.62 48.85
N ASN A 229 0.14 1.65 47.71
CA ASN A 229 0.80 2.83 47.14
C ASN A 229 0.13 3.19 45.82
N THR A 230 -0.01 4.48 45.54
CA THR A 230 -0.66 5.00 44.32
C THR A 230 0.38 5.41 43.30
N ILE A 231 0.18 5.01 42.05
CA ILE A 231 0.88 5.51 40.87
C ILE A 231 -0.10 6.33 40.06
N ALA A 232 0.26 7.57 39.74
CA ALA A 232 -0.49 8.43 38.83
C ALA A 232 0.43 8.93 37.72
N ILE A 233 0.00 8.87 36.48
CA ILE A 233 0.79 9.28 35.31
C ILE A 233 -0.05 10.22 34.47
N GLN A 234 0.44 11.43 34.24
CA GLN A 234 -0.09 12.31 33.21
C GLN A 234 0.66 12.04 31.90
N VAL A 235 -0.02 11.46 30.92
CA VAL A 235 0.53 11.24 29.58
C VAL A 235 0.05 12.36 28.68
N LEU A 236 0.99 13.03 28.02
CA LEU A 236 0.73 14.04 27.00
C LEU A 236 1.10 13.45 25.63
N ASN A 237 0.08 13.15 24.82
CA ASN A 237 0.22 12.72 23.43
C ASN A 237 -0.09 13.89 22.50
N TYR A 238 0.84 14.27 21.64
CA TYR A 238 0.69 15.38 20.71
C TYR A 238 0.28 14.91 19.31
N PHE A 239 0.74 13.72 18.91
CA PHE A 239 0.43 13.10 17.62
C PHE A 239 0.73 11.60 17.65
N ASP A 240 0.32 10.87 16.62
CA ASP A 240 0.58 9.43 16.48
C ASP A 240 -0.01 8.61 17.65
N LYS A 241 0.48 7.38 17.86
CA LYS A 241 0.00 6.47 18.90
C LYS A 241 0.31 7.00 20.29
N GLY A 242 -0.67 6.99 21.19
CA GLY A 242 -0.49 7.45 22.58
C GLY A 242 -0.49 6.36 23.66
N GLY A 243 -0.20 6.74 24.91
CA GLY A 243 -0.34 5.87 26.09
C GLY A 243 0.91 5.07 26.50
N ILE A 244 0.72 4.08 27.37
CA ILE A 244 1.79 3.22 27.92
C ILE A 244 1.94 1.97 27.04
N ALA A 245 3.09 1.84 26.40
CA ALA A 245 3.41 0.75 25.49
C ALA A 245 4.02 -0.46 26.20
N GLY A 246 3.53 -1.65 25.86
CA GLY A 246 4.01 -2.93 26.39
C GLY A 246 5.32 -3.36 25.74
N TYR A 247 5.97 -4.36 26.32
CA TYR A 247 7.06 -5.05 25.65
C TYR A 247 6.53 -5.87 24.48
N LYS A 248 7.27 -5.89 23.36
CA LYS A 248 6.95 -6.77 22.22
C LYS A 248 6.99 -8.25 22.62
N ASP A 249 7.93 -8.58 23.50
CA ASP A 249 7.99 -9.85 24.21
C ASP A 249 7.08 -9.79 25.43
N THR A 250 5.95 -10.49 25.35
CA THR A 250 4.91 -10.48 26.40
C THR A 250 5.30 -11.27 27.64
N SER A 251 6.43 -11.99 27.64
CA SER A 251 7.00 -12.56 28.87
C SER A 251 7.56 -11.47 29.80
N ARG A 252 7.86 -10.29 29.26
CA ARG A 252 8.29 -9.11 30.01
C ARG A 252 7.10 -8.25 30.39
N ALA A 253 7.10 -7.76 31.62
CA ALA A 253 6.07 -6.89 32.15
C ALA A 253 6.65 -5.54 32.59
N ILE A 254 5.82 -4.50 32.53
CA ILE A 254 6.07 -3.29 33.32
C ILE A 254 5.85 -3.62 34.80
N ALA A 255 6.68 -3.09 35.69
CA ALA A 255 6.71 -3.54 37.09
C ALA A 255 7.33 -2.50 38.04
N VAL A 256 7.09 -2.71 39.33
CA VAL A 256 7.83 -2.06 40.43
C VAL A 256 8.66 -3.11 41.17
N TYR A 257 9.93 -2.84 41.43
CA TYR A 257 10.84 -3.76 42.11
C TYR A 257 11.96 -3.01 42.86
N PRO A 258 12.64 -3.59 43.86
CA PRO A 258 13.74 -2.94 44.56
C PRO A 258 14.91 -2.59 43.63
N GLU A 259 15.59 -1.48 43.89
CA GLU A 259 16.80 -1.14 43.15
C GLU A 259 17.88 -2.22 43.32
N GLY A 260 18.50 -2.63 42.20
CA GLY A 260 19.45 -3.74 42.16
C GLY A 260 18.85 -5.13 41.91
N ASP A 261 17.52 -5.26 41.96
CA ASP A 261 16.80 -6.50 41.59
C ASP A 261 16.33 -6.49 40.12
N GLN A 262 15.58 -7.53 39.72
CA GLN A 262 15.04 -7.70 38.37
C GLN A 262 13.49 -7.62 38.34
N PRO A 263 12.87 -7.19 37.22
CA PRO A 263 11.41 -7.03 37.12
C PRO A 263 10.59 -8.28 37.48
N GLU A 264 11.14 -9.48 37.26
CA GLU A 264 10.46 -10.77 37.53
C GLU A 264 10.26 -11.03 39.02
N LYS A 265 11.05 -10.35 39.88
CA LYS A 265 10.87 -10.37 41.35
C LYS A 265 9.98 -9.21 41.84
N GLY A 266 9.46 -8.41 40.92
CA GLY A 266 8.66 -7.22 41.18
C GLY A 266 7.15 -7.48 41.29
N VAL A 267 6.41 -6.41 41.52
CA VAL A 267 4.96 -6.37 41.35
C VAL A 267 4.66 -5.94 39.92
N SER A 268 4.01 -6.82 39.15
CA SER A 268 3.58 -6.52 37.78
C SER A 268 2.51 -5.42 37.77
N LEU A 269 2.64 -4.48 36.84
CA LEU A 269 1.65 -3.43 36.58
C LEU A 269 0.80 -3.71 35.33
N VAL A 270 0.90 -4.93 34.76
CA VAL A 270 0.06 -5.36 33.62
C VAL A 270 -1.34 -5.72 34.12
N LYS A 271 -2.22 -4.72 34.17
CA LYS A 271 -3.61 -4.84 34.62
C LYS A 271 -4.48 -3.72 34.06
N GLU A 272 -5.74 -3.63 34.46
CA GLU A 272 -6.54 -2.45 34.16
C GLU A 272 -6.13 -1.26 35.02
N TRP A 273 -5.92 -0.12 34.38
CA TRP A 273 -5.65 1.15 35.04
C TRP A 273 -6.86 2.05 34.89
N LYS A 274 -7.11 2.92 35.86
CA LYS A 274 -8.11 3.97 35.73
C LYS A 274 -7.56 5.09 34.86
N TYR A 275 -8.41 5.75 34.08
CA TYR A 275 -8.02 6.89 33.28
C TYR A 275 -9.07 7.99 33.22
N LYS A 276 -8.59 9.22 33.01
CA LYS A 276 -9.41 10.39 32.73
C LYS A 276 -8.73 11.27 31.69
N ILE A 277 -9.48 11.61 30.65
CA ILE A 277 -9.06 12.60 29.65
C ILE A 277 -9.12 13.98 30.31
N GLN A 278 -7.98 14.67 30.35
CA GLN A 278 -7.87 16.06 30.82
C GLN A 278 -8.13 17.03 29.68
N ASN A 279 -7.55 16.77 28.51
CA ASN A 279 -7.69 17.61 27.32
C ASN A 279 -7.53 16.74 26.07
N ASP A 280 -8.32 17.00 25.04
CA ASP A 280 -8.33 16.27 23.78
C ASP A 280 -8.11 17.20 22.57
N GLU A 281 -7.48 18.36 22.84
CA GLU A 281 -7.10 19.39 21.87
C GLU A 281 -5.62 19.80 22.05
N PRO A 282 -4.66 18.87 21.87
CA PRO A 282 -3.25 19.22 21.80
C PRO A 282 -2.95 20.15 20.62
N PRO A 283 -1.83 20.89 20.70
CA PRO A 283 -1.35 21.72 19.61
C PRO A 283 -0.97 20.84 18.42
N VAL A 284 -1.17 21.38 17.21
CA VAL A 284 -0.77 20.72 15.96
C VAL A 284 0.74 20.47 15.95
N VAL A 285 1.14 19.23 15.66
CA VAL A 285 2.53 18.86 15.44
C VAL A 285 2.89 19.10 13.97
N SER A 286 4.05 19.70 13.72
CA SER A 286 4.55 19.94 12.36
C SER A 286 4.84 18.63 11.64
N GLN A 287 4.35 18.50 10.41
CA GLN A 287 4.51 17.31 9.58
C GLN A 287 5.13 17.68 8.24
N PHE A 288 5.99 16.82 7.72
CA PHE A 288 6.53 17.01 6.38
C PHE A 288 5.50 16.71 5.28
N GLN A 289 4.62 15.73 5.49
CA GLN A 289 3.64 15.31 4.49
C GLN A 289 2.34 14.88 5.14
N ALA A 290 1.26 14.88 4.35
CA ALA A 290 -0.04 14.41 4.76
C ALA A 290 -0.09 12.88 4.86
N SER A 291 -1.07 12.39 5.63
CA SER A 291 -1.39 10.98 5.79
C SER A 291 -2.79 10.69 5.24
N TYR A 292 -2.95 9.52 4.62
CA TYR A 292 -4.24 9.02 4.18
C TYR A 292 -5.13 8.68 5.38
N GLN A 293 -6.45 8.83 5.28
CA GLN A 293 -7.36 8.68 6.43
C GLN A 293 -8.49 7.68 6.18
N PRO A 294 -8.92 6.92 7.20
CA PRO A 294 -10.17 6.16 7.18
C PRO A 294 -11.34 7.11 7.01
N PHE A 295 -12.37 6.66 6.27
CA PHE A 295 -13.60 7.44 6.14
C PHE A 295 -14.55 7.12 7.30
N GLY A 296 -14.88 5.85 7.48
CA GLY A 296 -15.73 5.42 8.58
C GLY A 296 -16.12 3.95 8.51
N ASP A 297 -17.18 3.62 9.23
CA ASP A 297 -17.65 2.26 9.46
C ASP A 297 -19.15 2.17 9.24
N LEU A 298 -19.59 1.07 8.64
CA LEU A 298 -20.97 0.63 8.59
C LEU A 298 -21.12 -0.63 9.45
N TYR A 299 -21.95 -0.53 10.49
CA TYR A 299 -22.32 -1.65 11.34
C TYR A 299 -23.71 -2.15 10.98
N LEU A 300 -23.86 -3.47 10.81
CA LEU A 300 -25.15 -4.13 10.63
C LEU A 300 -25.40 -5.04 11.84
N ASN A 301 -26.36 -4.67 12.68
CA ASN A 301 -26.74 -5.41 13.87
C ASN A 301 -28.02 -6.20 13.60
N PHE A 302 -27.89 -7.49 13.33
CA PHE A 302 -29.00 -8.38 12.99
C PHE A 302 -29.78 -8.79 14.25
N LYS A 303 -31.10 -8.68 14.18
CA LYS A 303 -32.00 -9.04 15.29
C LYS A 303 -32.24 -10.54 15.28
N ASN A 304 -32.25 -11.16 16.46
CA ASN A 304 -32.48 -12.61 16.65
C ASN A 304 -31.40 -13.51 16.04
N HIS A 305 -30.17 -13.01 15.87
CA HIS A 305 -29.01 -13.74 15.34
C HIS A 305 -28.05 -14.22 16.45
N THR A 306 -28.57 -14.53 17.64
CA THR A 306 -27.78 -14.91 18.82
C THR A 306 -27.51 -16.42 18.93
N ALA A 307 -28.16 -17.25 18.12
CA ALA A 307 -27.96 -18.70 18.11
C ALA A 307 -26.79 -19.11 17.21
N SER A 308 -26.27 -20.32 17.43
CA SER A 308 -25.19 -20.88 16.60
C SER A 308 -25.62 -21.06 15.15
N VAL A 309 -24.72 -20.75 14.22
CA VAL A 309 -24.92 -20.96 12.79
C VAL A 309 -24.28 -22.25 12.30
N THR A 310 -24.78 -22.76 11.17
CA THR A 310 -24.16 -23.85 10.42
C THR A 310 -23.86 -23.41 8.99
N ASN A 311 -22.99 -24.15 8.30
CA ASN A 311 -22.63 -23.90 6.89
C ASN A 311 -22.16 -22.47 6.62
N TYR A 312 -21.46 -21.86 7.58
CA TYR A 312 -20.92 -20.52 7.39
C TYR A 312 -19.84 -20.54 6.31
N LYS A 313 -19.95 -19.60 5.36
CA LYS A 313 -18.92 -19.36 4.35
C LYS A 313 -18.90 -17.89 4.00
N ARG A 314 -17.71 -17.28 3.97
CA ARG A 314 -17.46 -15.98 3.33
C ARG A 314 -16.45 -16.15 2.22
N LYS A 315 -16.62 -15.41 1.11
CA LYS A 315 -15.72 -15.48 -0.04
C LYS A 315 -15.61 -14.15 -0.78
N LEU A 316 -14.52 -13.96 -1.51
CA LEU A 316 -14.32 -12.93 -2.51
C LEU A 316 -14.05 -13.61 -3.86
N ASP A 317 -14.94 -13.39 -4.82
CA ASP A 317 -14.81 -13.89 -6.19
C ASP A 317 -14.06 -12.87 -7.06
N LEU A 318 -12.85 -13.22 -7.49
CA LEU A 318 -11.99 -12.33 -8.25
C LEU A 318 -12.48 -12.12 -9.69
N SER A 319 -13.32 -13.00 -10.23
CA SER A 319 -13.86 -12.86 -11.59
C SER A 319 -15.00 -11.86 -11.72
N THR A 320 -15.65 -11.55 -10.60
CA THR A 320 -16.78 -10.62 -10.54
C THR A 320 -16.54 -9.42 -9.63
N ALA A 321 -15.47 -9.45 -8.81
CA ALA A 321 -15.22 -8.49 -7.75
C ALA A 321 -16.41 -8.37 -6.77
N ILE A 322 -16.97 -9.52 -6.39
CA ILE A 322 -18.09 -9.61 -5.44
C ILE A 322 -17.65 -10.44 -4.23
N ALA A 323 -17.74 -9.84 -3.05
CA ALA A 323 -17.66 -10.57 -1.81
C ALA A 323 -19.05 -11.09 -1.43
N SER A 324 -19.12 -12.24 -0.75
CA SER A 324 -20.37 -12.80 -0.27
C SER A 324 -20.22 -13.51 1.05
N THR A 325 -21.33 -13.65 1.77
CA THR A 325 -21.41 -14.45 2.98
C THR A 325 -22.72 -15.22 3.03
N SER A 326 -22.64 -16.50 3.36
CA SER A 326 -23.79 -17.37 3.56
C SER A 326 -23.69 -18.13 4.87
N TYR A 327 -24.84 -18.37 5.51
CA TYR A 327 -24.95 -19.23 6.70
C TYR A 327 -26.40 -19.65 6.91
N ALA A 328 -26.61 -20.73 7.65
CA ALA A 328 -27.92 -21.19 8.09
C ALA A 328 -28.11 -20.91 9.58
N LEU A 329 -29.27 -20.35 9.94
CA LEU A 329 -29.66 -20.02 11.31
C LEU A 329 -31.15 -20.35 11.49
N ASN A 330 -31.49 -21.18 12.49
CA ASN A 330 -32.87 -21.55 12.80
C ASN A 330 -33.70 -22.04 11.58
N GLY A 331 -33.06 -22.81 10.69
CA GLY A 331 -33.69 -23.34 9.47
C GLY A 331 -33.89 -22.33 8.33
N VAL A 332 -33.30 -21.13 8.43
CA VAL A 332 -33.30 -20.10 7.38
C VAL A 332 -31.89 -19.94 6.82
N ASN A 333 -31.75 -19.96 5.50
CA ASN A 333 -30.49 -19.68 4.82
C ASN A 333 -30.40 -18.19 4.48
N TYR A 334 -29.35 -17.53 4.97
CA TYR A 334 -29.06 -16.12 4.71
C TYR A 334 -27.94 -16.00 3.68
N LEU A 335 -28.06 -15.03 2.77
CA LEU A 335 -27.04 -14.67 1.80
C LEU A 335 -26.85 -13.16 1.77
N ARG A 336 -25.58 -12.74 1.80
CA ARG A 336 -25.15 -11.37 1.64
C ARG A 336 -24.19 -11.25 0.46
N GLU A 337 -24.35 -10.20 -0.34
CA GLU A 337 -23.46 -9.86 -1.46
C GLU A 337 -22.97 -8.41 -1.31
N TYR A 338 -21.68 -8.18 -1.54
CA TYR A 338 -21.01 -6.88 -1.38
C TYR A 338 -20.14 -6.59 -2.61
N PHE A 339 -20.25 -5.40 -3.17
CA PHE A 339 -19.34 -4.93 -4.21
C PHE A 339 -19.28 -3.40 -4.27
N ALA A 340 -18.13 -2.86 -4.68
CA ALA A 340 -17.96 -1.44 -4.95
C ALA A 340 -18.18 -1.19 -6.45
N SER A 341 -19.32 -0.60 -6.81
CA SER A 341 -19.66 -0.34 -8.21
C SER A 341 -18.93 0.90 -8.72
N GLN A 342 -18.11 0.76 -9.76
CA GLN A 342 -17.52 1.90 -10.46
C GLN A 342 -18.59 2.67 -11.26
N PRO A 343 -19.47 2.04 -12.07
CA PRO A 343 -20.47 2.77 -12.84
C PRO A 343 -21.43 3.61 -11.99
N ASN A 344 -21.64 3.22 -10.74
CA ASN A 344 -22.57 3.88 -9.82
C ASN A 344 -21.92 4.60 -8.65
N GLN A 345 -20.59 4.51 -8.50
CA GLN A 345 -19.83 5.21 -7.48
C GLN A 345 -20.32 4.94 -6.03
N ALA A 346 -20.70 3.70 -5.73
CA ALA A 346 -21.24 3.29 -4.43
C ALA A 346 -20.84 1.85 -4.07
N VAL A 347 -20.69 1.57 -2.78
CA VAL A 347 -20.68 0.22 -2.23
C VAL A 347 -22.11 -0.27 -2.12
N VAL A 348 -22.39 -1.43 -2.69
CA VAL A 348 -23.70 -2.08 -2.74
C VAL A 348 -23.66 -3.28 -1.81
N ILE A 349 -24.60 -3.34 -0.86
CA ILE A 349 -24.79 -4.49 0.03
C ILE A 349 -26.20 -5.03 -0.19
N ARG A 350 -26.32 -6.29 -0.57
CA ARG A 350 -27.62 -6.98 -0.67
C ARG A 350 -27.73 -8.05 0.39
N LEU A 351 -28.86 -8.08 1.09
CA LEU A 351 -29.21 -9.05 2.13
C LEU A 351 -30.47 -9.80 1.67
N THR A 352 -30.39 -11.14 1.68
CA THR A 352 -31.50 -12.03 1.29
C THR A 352 -31.60 -13.20 2.26
N ALA A 353 -32.80 -13.76 2.37
CA ALA A 353 -33.07 -15.01 3.09
C ALA A 353 -34.02 -15.88 2.26
N ASP A 354 -33.92 -17.20 2.38
CA ASP A 354 -34.79 -18.15 1.66
C ASP A 354 -36.22 -18.23 2.26
N LYS A 355 -36.41 -17.69 3.47
CA LYS A 355 -37.71 -17.50 4.09
C LYS A 355 -38.10 -16.02 4.14
N LYS A 356 -39.25 -15.69 3.56
CA LYS A 356 -39.84 -14.35 3.56
C LYS A 356 -39.98 -13.76 4.97
N GLY A 357 -39.80 -12.45 5.09
CA GLY A 357 -39.90 -11.71 6.35
C GLY A 357 -38.81 -12.01 7.38
N SER A 358 -37.71 -12.66 7.00
CA SER A 358 -36.68 -13.10 7.96
C SER A 358 -35.57 -12.09 8.23
N ILE A 359 -35.55 -10.95 7.52
CA ILE A 359 -34.48 -9.96 7.64
C ILE A 359 -34.93 -8.81 8.55
N SER A 360 -34.29 -8.71 9.72
CA SER A 360 -34.47 -7.61 10.66
C SER A 360 -33.11 -7.16 11.19
N LEU A 361 -32.77 -5.89 11.05
CA LEU A 361 -31.47 -5.35 11.48
C LEU A 361 -31.56 -3.85 11.79
N ASP A 362 -30.59 -3.36 12.56
CA ASP A 362 -30.26 -1.93 12.63
C ASP A 362 -28.94 -1.69 11.86
N ALA A 363 -28.94 -0.73 10.94
CA ALA A 363 -27.74 -0.30 10.22
C ALA A 363 -27.29 1.09 10.70
N LEU A 364 -26.01 1.23 11.07
CA LEU A 364 -25.44 2.42 11.69
C LEU A 364 -24.16 2.84 10.98
N LEU A 365 -23.95 4.15 10.85
CA LEU A 365 -22.69 4.73 10.41
C LEU A 365 -21.90 5.22 11.61
N ALA A 366 -20.58 5.13 11.53
CA ALA A 366 -19.63 5.76 12.46
C ALA A 366 -18.40 6.26 11.70
N SER A 367 -17.57 7.05 12.37
CA SER A 367 -16.28 7.48 11.85
C SER A 367 -15.29 7.62 13.01
N PRO A 368 -14.01 7.26 12.83
CA PRO A 368 -12.98 7.51 13.85
C PRO A 368 -12.66 9.00 13.99
N HIS A 369 -13.08 9.85 13.05
CA HIS A 369 -12.87 11.29 13.13
C HIS A 369 -13.71 11.92 14.24
N LYS A 370 -13.05 12.63 15.16
CA LYS A 370 -13.67 13.37 16.27
C LYS A 370 -14.79 14.30 15.80
N TYR A 371 -14.55 15.04 14.72
CA TYR A 371 -15.53 15.98 14.15
C TYR A 371 -16.43 15.28 13.13
N SER A 372 -17.16 14.26 13.58
CA SER A 372 -18.13 13.54 12.75
C SER A 372 -19.54 13.58 13.35
N VAL A 373 -20.54 13.53 12.48
CA VAL A 373 -21.95 13.53 12.88
C VAL A 373 -22.77 12.68 11.93
N VAL A 374 -23.70 11.89 12.50
CA VAL A 374 -24.68 11.12 11.73
C VAL A 374 -26.07 11.69 11.93
N LYS A 375 -26.79 11.93 10.83
CA LYS A 375 -28.14 12.51 10.85
C LYS A 375 -29.08 11.76 9.92
N LYS A 376 -30.38 11.85 10.18
CA LYS A 376 -31.42 11.48 9.19
C LYS A 376 -31.37 12.47 8.04
N LEU A 377 -31.26 11.98 6.81
CA LEU A 377 -31.36 12.79 5.60
C LEU A 377 -32.79 12.80 5.05
N ASN A 378 -33.43 11.62 4.99
CA ASN A 378 -34.83 11.44 4.59
C ASN A 378 -35.36 10.09 5.11
N GLU A 379 -36.57 9.69 4.70
CA GLU A 379 -37.23 8.45 5.14
C GLU A 379 -36.56 7.13 4.71
N THR A 380 -35.50 7.20 3.90
CA THR A 380 -34.75 6.01 3.44
C THR A 380 -33.25 6.11 3.66
N THR A 381 -32.76 7.26 4.13
CA THR A 381 -31.33 7.59 4.06
C THR A 381 -30.83 8.26 5.34
N ILE A 382 -29.69 7.80 5.84
CA ILE A 382 -28.87 8.51 6.84
C ILE A 382 -27.61 9.07 6.18
N LEU A 383 -27.09 10.15 6.76
CA LEU A 383 -25.91 10.87 6.30
C LEU A 383 -24.87 10.90 7.41
N LEU A 384 -23.64 10.52 7.10
CA LEU A 384 -22.44 10.81 7.88
C LEU A 384 -21.74 12.03 7.27
N SER A 385 -21.38 13.01 8.09
CA SER A 385 -20.47 14.11 7.71
C SER A 385 -19.28 14.11 8.65
N LEU A 386 -18.08 14.40 8.13
CA LEU A 386 -16.85 14.46 8.91
C LEU A 386 -15.94 15.62 8.47
N SER A 387 -15.05 16.05 9.36
CA SER A 387 -13.92 16.94 9.05
C SER A 387 -12.62 16.32 9.58
N VAL A 388 -11.58 16.33 8.75
CA VAL A 388 -10.27 15.81 9.14
C VAL A 388 -9.62 16.78 10.12
N ARG A 389 -9.20 16.27 11.27
CA ARG A 389 -8.50 17.07 12.28
C ARG A 389 -7.19 17.60 11.71
N GLY A 390 -6.91 18.89 11.92
CA GLY A 390 -5.68 19.54 11.43
C GLY A 390 -5.55 19.57 9.90
N GLY A 391 -6.62 19.28 9.15
CA GLY A 391 -6.65 19.29 7.70
C GLY A 391 -7.78 20.16 7.14
N VAL A 392 -7.73 20.42 5.83
CA VAL A 392 -8.74 21.23 5.11
C VAL A 392 -9.86 20.38 4.50
N LEU A 393 -9.76 19.06 4.61
CA LEU A 393 -10.67 18.12 3.97
C LEU A 393 -11.87 17.77 4.87
N LYS A 394 -13.02 17.67 4.21
CA LYS A 394 -14.33 17.32 4.75
C LYS A 394 -14.91 16.20 3.91
N GLY A 395 -15.63 15.29 4.55
CA GLY A 395 -16.25 14.14 3.91
C GLY A 395 -17.75 14.09 4.16
N GLN A 396 -18.48 13.53 3.20
CA GLN A 396 -19.85 13.06 3.40
C GLN A 396 -20.07 11.67 2.84
N SER A 397 -20.93 10.89 3.50
CA SER A 397 -21.35 9.56 3.07
C SER A 397 -22.85 9.41 3.31
N GLN A 398 -23.57 8.88 2.32
CA GLN A 398 -24.99 8.55 2.44
C GLN A 398 -25.17 7.04 2.44
N LEU A 399 -25.95 6.54 3.39
CA LEU A 399 -26.44 5.16 3.41
C LEU A 399 -27.93 5.14 3.11
N LYS A 400 -28.30 4.69 1.92
CA LYS A 400 -29.70 4.55 1.47
C LYS A 400 -30.13 3.10 1.55
N ALA A 401 -31.30 2.82 2.13
CA ALA A 401 -31.92 1.50 2.13
C ALA A 401 -33.07 1.40 1.14
N VAL A 402 -33.14 0.27 0.43
CA VAL A 402 -34.29 -0.18 -0.36
C VAL A 402 -34.76 -1.49 0.26
N VAL A 403 -36.00 -1.53 0.74
CA VAL A 403 -36.58 -2.67 1.47
C VAL A 403 -37.72 -3.27 0.67
N THR A 404 -37.61 -4.54 0.30
CA THR A 404 -38.70 -5.30 -0.32
C THR A 404 -39.52 -5.97 0.77
N LYS A 405 -40.82 -5.62 0.85
CA LYS A 405 -41.80 -6.19 1.80
C LYS A 405 -41.28 -6.23 3.24
N GLY A 406 -41.44 -5.15 3.99
CA GLY A 406 -41.02 -5.02 5.39
C GLY A 406 -41.28 -3.61 5.91
N LYS A 407 -40.75 -3.27 7.09
CA LYS A 407 -40.79 -1.90 7.64
C LYS A 407 -39.38 -1.32 7.70
N LEU A 408 -39.25 -0.06 7.30
CA LEU A 408 -38.04 0.76 7.47
C LEU A 408 -38.40 1.97 8.33
N LEU A 409 -37.66 2.17 9.41
CA LEU A 409 -37.73 3.37 10.24
C LEU A 409 -36.36 4.04 10.24
N VAL A 410 -36.33 5.33 9.92
CA VAL A 410 -35.12 6.14 10.01
C VAL A 410 -35.22 7.04 11.24
N SER A 411 -34.34 6.80 12.21
CA SER A 411 -34.20 7.62 13.42
C SER A 411 -32.81 8.26 13.46
N GLN A 412 -32.58 9.22 14.38
CA GLN A 412 -31.29 9.92 14.48
C GLN A 412 -30.14 8.92 14.63
N GLY A 413 -29.36 8.75 13.55
CA GLY A 413 -28.16 7.90 13.53
C GLY A 413 -28.33 6.47 13.00
N LYS A 414 -29.54 5.99 12.69
CA LYS A 414 -29.74 4.58 12.28
C LYS A 414 -30.90 4.33 11.32
N LEU A 415 -30.75 3.28 10.50
CA LEU A 415 -31.82 2.65 9.73
C LEU A 415 -32.27 1.38 10.46
N SER A 416 -33.52 1.32 10.91
CA SER A 416 -34.10 0.14 11.57
C SER A 416 -35.02 -0.59 10.61
N ILE A 417 -34.66 -1.82 10.24
CA ILE A 417 -35.39 -2.65 9.29
C ILE A 417 -36.02 -3.82 10.03
N SER A 418 -37.26 -4.19 9.68
CA SER A 418 -37.97 -5.29 10.31
C SER A 418 -38.82 -6.08 9.33
N ASN A 419 -38.75 -7.40 9.47
CA ASN A 419 -39.52 -8.39 8.72
C ASN A 419 -39.44 -8.18 7.19
N ALA A 420 -38.24 -7.94 6.67
CA ALA A 420 -37.99 -7.75 5.25
C ALA A 420 -37.76 -9.08 4.51
N ASP A 421 -38.19 -9.14 3.24
CA ASP A 421 -37.84 -10.24 2.31
C ASP A 421 -36.43 -10.03 1.73
N GLU A 422 -36.11 -8.79 1.36
CA GLU A 422 -34.81 -8.38 0.82
C GLU A 422 -34.50 -6.95 1.26
N VAL A 423 -33.21 -6.68 1.50
CA VAL A 423 -32.68 -5.34 1.75
C VAL A 423 -31.51 -5.09 0.82
N VAL A 424 -31.52 -3.94 0.15
CA VAL A 424 -30.35 -3.42 -0.57
C VAL A 424 -29.93 -2.10 0.05
N LEU A 425 -28.67 -2.01 0.48
CA LEU A 425 -28.05 -0.81 0.99
C LEU A 425 -27.08 -0.24 -0.05
N TYR A 426 -27.13 1.06 -0.25
CA TYR A 426 -26.19 1.81 -1.08
C TYR A 426 -25.43 2.78 -0.20
N LEU A 427 -24.12 2.55 -0.06
CA LEU A 427 -23.19 3.37 0.70
C LEU A 427 -22.33 4.19 -0.26
N THR A 428 -22.46 5.51 -0.19
CA THR A 428 -21.68 6.47 -0.98
C THR A 428 -20.63 7.15 -0.12
N ALA A 429 -19.62 7.76 -0.73
CA ALA A 429 -18.67 8.63 -0.05
C ALA A 429 -18.17 9.70 -1.04
N GLY A 430 -17.78 10.87 -0.53
CA GLY A 430 -17.11 11.91 -1.29
C GLY A 430 -16.48 12.95 -0.38
N THR A 431 -15.55 13.73 -0.92
CA THR A 431 -14.86 14.82 -0.21
C THR A 431 -15.00 16.15 -0.94
N ASN A 432 -14.44 17.22 -0.37
CA ASN A 432 -14.31 18.53 -1.01
C ASN A 432 -13.05 18.67 -1.87
N PHE A 433 -12.24 17.62 -2.03
CA PHE A 433 -11.04 17.65 -2.86
C PHE A 433 -11.40 17.79 -4.35
N ILE A 434 -10.75 18.73 -5.04
CA ILE A 434 -10.80 18.86 -6.51
C ILE A 434 -9.42 18.55 -7.10
N ASN A 435 -8.38 19.17 -6.52
CA ASN A 435 -6.97 18.91 -6.85
C ASN A 435 -6.07 19.39 -5.70
N ASP A 436 -4.76 19.22 -5.85
CA ASP A 436 -3.73 19.56 -4.86
C ASP A 436 -3.68 21.05 -4.45
N LYS A 437 -4.40 21.93 -5.15
CA LYS A 437 -4.47 23.37 -4.87
C LYS A 437 -5.90 23.87 -4.62
N ASN A 438 -6.91 23.03 -4.81
CA ASN A 438 -8.31 23.43 -4.74
C ASN A 438 -9.15 22.42 -3.95
N VAL A 439 -9.71 22.91 -2.84
CA VAL A 439 -10.56 22.15 -1.91
C VAL A 439 -11.95 22.78 -1.77
N ALA A 440 -12.38 23.54 -2.78
CA ALA A 440 -13.69 24.18 -2.84
C ALA A 440 -14.82 23.22 -3.29
N GLY A 441 -14.54 21.93 -3.43
CA GLY A 441 -15.54 20.93 -3.78
C GLY A 441 -16.63 20.80 -2.71
N ASN A 442 -17.75 20.17 -3.08
CA ASN A 442 -18.83 19.88 -2.15
C ASN A 442 -19.03 18.36 -2.01
N PRO A 443 -18.72 17.78 -0.84
CA PRO A 443 -18.88 16.35 -0.58
C PRO A 443 -20.30 15.83 -0.87
N ALA A 444 -21.32 16.67 -0.68
CA ALA A 444 -22.73 16.32 -0.91
C ALA A 444 -23.01 15.98 -2.37
N ILE A 445 -22.35 16.67 -3.31
CA ILE A 445 -22.59 16.54 -4.75
C ILE A 445 -22.13 15.16 -5.23
N ALA A 446 -20.96 14.70 -4.79
CA ALA A 446 -20.46 13.36 -5.12
C ALA A 446 -21.44 12.26 -4.64
N CYS A 447 -21.95 12.39 -3.42
CA CYS A 447 -22.95 11.46 -2.87
C CYS A 447 -24.27 11.51 -3.66
N LEU A 448 -24.75 12.72 -3.98
CA LEU A 448 -25.99 12.91 -4.74
C LEU A 448 -25.88 12.32 -6.15
N ASN A 449 -24.75 12.51 -6.84
CA ASN A 449 -24.53 11.96 -8.16
C ASN A 449 -24.55 10.42 -8.13
N ALA A 450 -23.90 9.81 -7.13
CA ALA A 450 -23.93 8.36 -6.94
C ALA A 450 -25.35 7.84 -6.70
N ILE A 451 -26.11 8.46 -5.79
CA ILE A 451 -27.52 8.08 -5.53
C ILE A 451 -28.41 8.27 -6.76
N THR A 452 -28.23 9.36 -7.50
CA THR A 452 -28.97 9.63 -8.74
C THR A 452 -28.68 8.57 -9.80
N SER A 453 -27.42 8.12 -9.93
CA SER A 453 -27.03 7.05 -10.86
C SER A 453 -27.73 5.70 -10.59
N LEU A 454 -28.23 5.51 -9.37
CA LEU A 454 -28.89 4.30 -8.89
C LEU A 454 -30.43 4.39 -8.98
N GLN A 455 -30.99 5.57 -9.25
CA GLN A 455 -32.43 5.75 -9.36
C GLN A 455 -33.00 4.89 -10.49
N ASN A 456 -34.16 4.29 -10.25
CA ASN A 456 -34.89 3.45 -11.20
C ASN A 456 -34.12 2.21 -11.70
N LYS A 457 -33.02 1.81 -11.03
CA LYS A 457 -32.30 0.57 -11.31
C LYS A 457 -32.61 -0.49 -10.27
N THR A 458 -32.84 -1.71 -10.74
CA THR A 458 -32.88 -2.90 -9.89
C THR A 458 -31.48 -3.29 -9.45
N TYR A 459 -31.36 -4.04 -8.35
CA TYR A 459 -30.08 -4.62 -7.93
C TYR A 459 -29.42 -5.42 -9.06
N ALA A 460 -30.19 -6.22 -9.80
CA ALA A 460 -29.67 -7.05 -10.89
C ALA A 460 -29.02 -6.19 -11.99
N GLN A 461 -29.62 -5.05 -12.35
CA GLN A 461 -29.04 -4.11 -13.32
C GLN A 461 -27.77 -3.46 -12.79
N VAL A 462 -27.72 -3.08 -11.51
CA VAL A 462 -26.52 -2.51 -10.87
C VAL A 462 -25.38 -3.53 -10.82
N LYS A 463 -25.67 -4.75 -10.40
CA LYS A 463 -24.70 -5.88 -10.39
C LYS A 463 -24.19 -6.19 -11.80
N ALA A 464 -25.07 -6.27 -12.79
CA ALA A 464 -24.68 -6.53 -14.17
C ALA A 464 -23.78 -5.43 -14.75
N ALA A 465 -24.08 -4.16 -14.44
CA ALA A 465 -23.24 -3.02 -14.86
C ALA A 465 -21.86 -3.07 -14.18
N HIS A 466 -21.81 -3.35 -12.88
CA HIS A 466 -20.56 -3.55 -12.13
C HIS A 466 -19.70 -4.67 -12.75
N VAL A 467 -20.26 -5.87 -12.90
CA VAL A 467 -19.53 -7.03 -13.43
C VAL A 467 -19.04 -6.75 -14.83
N LYS A 468 -19.88 -6.20 -15.71
CA LYS A 468 -19.48 -5.84 -17.09
C LYS A 468 -18.31 -4.86 -17.13
N GLU A 469 -18.33 -3.85 -16.27
CA GLU A 469 -17.31 -2.81 -16.24
C GLU A 469 -16.00 -3.32 -15.62
N TYR A 470 -16.06 -4.11 -14.55
CA TYR A 470 -14.90 -4.78 -13.96
C TYR A 470 -14.25 -5.78 -14.92
N GLN A 471 -15.06 -6.63 -15.56
CA GLN A 471 -14.57 -7.69 -16.44
C GLN A 471 -13.91 -7.19 -17.72
N LYS A 472 -14.11 -5.91 -18.09
CA LYS A 472 -13.32 -5.25 -19.14
C LYS A 472 -11.82 -5.31 -18.86
N TYR A 473 -11.41 -5.27 -17.59
CA TYR A 473 -10.01 -5.31 -17.17
C TYR A 473 -9.57 -6.70 -16.69
N TYR A 474 -10.50 -7.51 -16.16
CA TYR A 474 -10.19 -8.85 -15.65
C TYR A 474 -10.09 -9.91 -16.76
N ASN A 475 -11.09 -9.99 -17.65
CA ASN A 475 -11.20 -11.07 -18.66
C ASN A 475 -10.10 -11.09 -19.74
N PRO A 476 -9.43 -9.97 -20.11
CA PRO A 476 -8.36 -10.02 -21.10
C PRO A 476 -7.17 -10.89 -20.72
N PHE A 477 -7.07 -11.37 -19.49
CA PHE A 477 -5.97 -12.20 -19.02
C PHE A 477 -6.45 -13.41 -18.24
N SER A 478 -5.75 -14.52 -18.43
CA SER A 478 -5.90 -15.70 -17.58
C SER A 478 -4.59 -16.42 -17.37
N ILE A 479 -4.49 -17.08 -16.23
CA ILE A 479 -3.36 -17.89 -15.84
C ILE A 479 -3.91 -19.16 -15.19
N SER A 480 -3.25 -20.30 -15.37
CA SER A 480 -3.55 -21.56 -14.70
C SER A 480 -2.27 -22.38 -14.62
N PHE A 481 -1.99 -22.96 -13.46
CA PHE A 481 -0.80 -23.79 -13.19
C PHE A 481 -1.22 -25.22 -12.80
N GLY A 482 -2.08 -25.83 -13.61
CA GLY A 482 -2.55 -27.20 -13.39
C GLY A 482 -3.54 -27.33 -12.23
N LYS A 483 -3.50 -28.50 -11.57
CA LYS A 483 -4.39 -28.87 -10.46
C LYS A 483 -3.64 -29.26 -9.20
N SER A 484 -4.29 -29.06 -8.05
CA SER A 484 -3.75 -29.34 -6.73
C SER A 484 -4.86 -29.81 -5.79
N GLU A 485 -4.56 -30.77 -4.91
CA GLU A 485 -5.49 -31.24 -3.88
C GLU A 485 -5.85 -30.14 -2.87
N HIS A 486 -4.98 -29.12 -2.73
CA HIS A 486 -5.17 -28.00 -1.82
C HIS A 486 -6.08 -26.89 -2.37
N GLU A 487 -6.50 -26.92 -3.64
CA GLU A 487 -7.45 -25.94 -4.21
C GLU A 487 -8.78 -25.88 -3.45
N ASN A 488 -9.15 -27.00 -2.81
CA ASN A 488 -10.39 -27.14 -2.04
C ASN A 488 -10.28 -26.69 -0.59
N LEU A 489 -9.10 -26.25 -0.13
CA LEU A 489 -8.92 -25.75 1.24
C LEU A 489 -9.34 -24.28 1.35
N PRO A 490 -9.81 -23.83 2.54
CA PRO A 490 -9.92 -22.42 2.87
C PRO A 490 -8.60 -21.67 2.66
N THR A 491 -8.67 -20.39 2.33
CA THR A 491 -7.48 -19.59 1.97
C THR A 491 -6.47 -19.49 3.12
N ASP A 492 -6.93 -19.35 4.36
CA ASP A 492 -6.10 -19.39 5.57
C ASP A 492 -5.30 -20.69 5.68
N GLU A 493 -5.97 -21.84 5.52
CA GLU A 493 -5.30 -23.15 5.56
C GLU A 493 -4.33 -23.36 4.40
N ARG A 494 -4.60 -22.77 3.22
CA ARG A 494 -3.67 -22.80 2.08
C ARG A 494 -2.40 -22.01 2.36
N ILE A 495 -2.50 -20.82 2.97
CA ILE A 495 -1.34 -20.00 3.34
C ILE A 495 -0.40 -20.78 4.27
N GLU A 496 -0.96 -21.43 5.30
CA GLU A 496 -0.18 -22.22 6.26
C GLU A 496 0.57 -23.38 5.61
N LYS A 497 -0.01 -24.01 4.58
CA LYS A 497 0.55 -25.20 3.92
C LYS A 497 1.41 -24.90 2.69
N PHE A 498 1.32 -23.70 2.11
CA PHE A 498 1.89 -23.41 0.79
C PHE A 498 3.40 -23.64 0.74
N ALA A 499 4.14 -23.17 1.74
CA ALA A 499 5.61 -23.30 1.77
C ALA A 499 6.10 -24.75 1.73
N GLY A 500 5.33 -25.69 2.30
CA GLY A 500 5.66 -27.10 2.37
C GLY A 500 4.94 -27.99 1.34
N SER A 501 4.17 -27.43 0.42
CA SER A 501 3.35 -28.21 -0.52
C SER A 501 3.55 -27.83 -1.99
N SER A 502 3.12 -28.72 -2.87
CA SER A 502 3.06 -28.52 -4.33
C SER A 502 1.68 -27.97 -4.71
N ASP A 503 1.43 -26.69 -4.42
CA ASP A 503 0.17 -26.00 -4.72
C ASP A 503 0.37 -24.85 -5.72
N ALA A 504 0.96 -25.14 -6.88
CA ALA A 504 1.18 -24.16 -7.94
C ALA A 504 -0.07 -23.33 -8.31
N PRO A 505 -1.31 -23.88 -8.36
CA PRO A 505 -2.52 -23.08 -8.57
C PRO A 505 -2.72 -21.93 -7.56
N PHE A 506 -2.11 -21.98 -6.37
CA PHE A 506 -2.14 -20.87 -5.42
C PHE A 506 -1.30 -19.67 -5.86
N ALA A 507 -0.14 -19.92 -6.49
CA ALA A 507 0.66 -18.85 -7.11
C ALA A 507 -0.12 -18.18 -8.26
N ALA A 508 -0.87 -18.97 -9.05
CA ALA A 508 -1.75 -18.42 -10.08
C ALA A 508 -2.90 -17.57 -9.48
N LEU A 509 -3.49 -18.01 -8.37
CA LEU A 509 -4.48 -17.23 -7.61
C LEU A 509 -3.86 -15.91 -7.11
N TYR A 510 -2.63 -15.95 -6.60
CA TYR A 510 -1.93 -14.76 -6.11
C TYR A 510 -1.70 -13.73 -7.22
N VAL A 511 -1.33 -14.16 -8.44
CA VAL A 511 -1.23 -13.27 -9.61
C VAL A 511 -2.58 -12.61 -9.91
N GLN A 512 -3.68 -13.37 -9.90
CA GLN A 512 -5.02 -12.82 -10.12
C GLN A 512 -5.45 -11.89 -8.97
N TYR A 513 -5.01 -12.14 -7.75
CA TYR A 513 -5.26 -11.26 -6.62
C TYR A 513 -4.51 -9.94 -6.75
N GLY A 514 -3.24 -9.94 -7.15
CA GLY A 514 -2.49 -8.72 -7.48
C GLY A 514 -3.18 -7.89 -8.58
N ARG A 515 -3.70 -8.55 -9.64
CA ARG A 515 -4.50 -7.88 -10.67
C ARG A 515 -5.79 -7.28 -10.10
N TYR A 516 -6.54 -8.08 -9.34
CA TYR A 516 -7.78 -7.66 -8.70
C TYR A 516 -7.57 -6.41 -7.85
N LEU A 517 -6.56 -6.42 -6.97
CA LEU A 517 -6.25 -5.30 -6.08
C LEU A 517 -6.01 -4.01 -6.87
N LEU A 518 -5.24 -4.07 -7.98
CA LEU A 518 -4.94 -2.90 -8.78
C LEU A 518 -6.19 -2.37 -9.51
N ILE A 519 -7.01 -3.26 -10.09
CA ILE A 519 -8.31 -2.89 -10.68
C ILE A 519 -9.24 -2.26 -9.63
N SER A 520 -9.14 -2.69 -8.37
CA SER A 520 -9.96 -2.19 -7.27
C SER A 520 -9.42 -0.92 -6.61
N SER A 521 -8.16 -0.53 -6.84
CA SER A 521 -7.52 0.63 -6.20
C SER A 521 -6.97 1.71 -7.15
N SER A 522 -6.89 1.48 -8.46
CA SER A 522 -6.32 2.47 -9.39
C SER A 522 -7.00 2.46 -10.76
N ARG A 523 -8.19 3.03 -10.84
CA ARG A 523 -8.98 3.08 -12.09
C ARG A 523 -8.77 4.39 -12.84
N PRO A 524 -8.94 4.40 -14.18
CA PRO A 524 -9.09 5.63 -14.96
C PRO A 524 -9.94 6.68 -14.24
N GLY A 525 -9.37 7.88 -14.04
CA GLY A 525 -10.02 8.98 -13.33
C GLY A 525 -9.89 9.00 -11.79
N THR A 526 -9.20 8.06 -11.16
CA THR A 526 -8.97 8.02 -9.70
C THR A 526 -7.56 8.52 -9.33
N GLN A 527 -7.18 8.45 -8.05
CA GLN A 527 -5.81 8.57 -7.56
C GLN A 527 -5.03 7.27 -7.78
N PRO A 528 -3.68 7.33 -7.79
CA PRO A 528 -2.89 6.11 -7.81
C PRO A 528 -3.03 5.30 -6.51
N ALA A 529 -2.75 4.01 -6.59
CA ALA A 529 -2.70 3.14 -5.42
C ALA A 529 -1.58 3.62 -4.47
N ASN A 530 -1.93 3.96 -3.23
CA ASN A 530 -0.94 4.33 -2.20
C ASN A 530 -0.32 3.06 -1.57
N LEU A 531 0.45 3.23 -0.50
CA LEU A 531 1.06 2.14 0.28
C LEU A 531 0.08 1.04 0.71
N GLN A 532 -1.22 1.33 0.83
CA GLN A 532 -2.27 0.38 1.20
C GLN A 532 -3.37 0.28 0.13
N GLY A 533 -3.08 0.68 -1.11
CA GLY A 533 -4.04 0.79 -2.20
C GLY A 533 -5.02 1.93 -1.95
N ILE A 534 -6.16 1.59 -1.34
CA ILE A 534 -7.21 2.51 -0.87
C ILE A 534 -7.85 2.03 0.46
N TRP A 535 -7.24 1.07 1.16
CA TRP A 535 -7.81 0.44 2.36
C TRP A 535 -6.99 0.80 3.60
N ASN A 536 -7.59 1.53 4.54
CA ASN A 536 -6.94 1.95 5.79
C ASN A 536 -7.99 2.22 6.87
N ASP A 537 -7.83 1.62 8.05
CA ASP A 537 -8.67 1.85 9.24
C ASP A 537 -8.05 2.79 10.29
N LEU A 538 -6.81 3.25 10.09
CA LEU A 538 -6.06 4.02 11.09
C LEU A 538 -5.97 5.50 10.75
N LEU A 539 -6.22 6.38 11.73
CA LEU A 539 -5.96 7.83 11.59
C LEU A 539 -4.46 8.15 11.51
N THR A 540 -3.61 7.28 12.03
CA THR A 540 -2.14 7.38 12.01
C THR A 540 -1.55 6.14 11.33
N PRO A 541 -1.81 5.97 10.02
CA PRO A 541 -1.40 4.75 9.35
C PRO A 541 0.14 4.68 9.23
N PRO A 542 0.70 3.46 9.19
CA PRO A 542 2.13 3.23 8.98
C PRO A 542 2.65 4.03 7.78
N TRP A 543 3.70 4.82 8.02
CA TRP A 543 4.30 5.74 7.04
C TRP A 543 3.29 6.69 6.36
N GLY A 544 2.18 7.02 7.04
CA GLY A 544 1.13 7.88 6.51
C GLY A 544 0.28 7.25 5.40
N SER A 545 0.49 5.97 5.06
CA SER A 545 -0.12 5.31 3.89
C SER A 545 -0.01 6.20 2.64
N LYS A 546 1.16 6.83 2.50
CA LYS A 546 1.47 7.83 1.47
C LYS A 546 1.95 7.18 0.18
N TYR A 547 2.57 7.98 -0.68
CA TYR A 547 3.29 7.48 -1.85
C TYR A 547 4.78 7.49 -1.53
N THR A 548 5.39 6.32 -1.35
CA THR A 548 6.84 6.17 -1.22
C THR A 548 7.43 5.80 -2.57
N THR A 549 8.32 6.63 -3.10
CA THR A 549 8.76 6.64 -4.51
C THR A 549 10.22 6.22 -4.67
N ASN A 550 10.75 5.49 -3.70
CA ASN A 550 12.07 4.86 -3.76
C ASN A 550 11.97 3.33 -3.83
N ILE A 551 10.77 2.80 -4.16
CA ILE A 551 10.47 1.39 -4.51
C ILE A 551 8.96 1.15 -4.54
N ASN A 552 8.21 1.61 -3.53
CA ASN A 552 6.86 1.11 -3.25
C ASN A 552 5.82 1.53 -4.30
N LEU A 553 5.77 2.83 -4.63
CA LEU A 553 4.84 3.33 -5.65
C LEU A 553 5.19 2.72 -7.00
N GLU A 554 6.46 2.57 -7.32
CA GLU A 554 6.90 1.93 -8.57
C GLU A 554 6.45 0.47 -8.62
N MET A 555 6.67 -0.27 -7.52
CA MET A 555 6.28 -1.68 -7.38
C MET A 555 4.78 -1.88 -7.56
N ASN A 556 3.95 -0.95 -7.11
CA ASN A 556 2.50 -0.99 -7.32
C ASN A 556 2.11 -1.10 -8.81
N TYR A 557 2.95 -0.59 -9.72
CA TYR A 557 2.66 -0.48 -11.15
C TYR A 557 3.49 -1.40 -12.05
N TRP A 558 4.44 -2.17 -11.50
CA TRP A 558 5.16 -3.22 -12.24
C TRP A 558 4.24 -4.20 -13.00
N PRO A 559 3.11 -4.69 -12.43
CA PRO A 559 2.26 -5.63 -13.16
C PRO A 559 1.53 -5.03 -14.36
N THR A 560 1.43 -3.70 -14.50
CA THR A 560 0.50 -3.06 -15.44
C THR A 560 0.72 -3.44 -16.91
N GLY A 561 1.97 -3.51 -17.35
CA GLY A 561 2.31 -3.89 -18.72
C GLY A 561 2.09 -5.38 -18.94
N ILE A 562 2.95 -6.19 -18.32
CA ILE A 562 3.03 -7.65 -18.53
C ILE A 562 1.73 -8.39 -18.21
N LEU A 563 1.00 -7.94 -17.19
CA LEU A 563 -0.32 -8.45 -16.82
C LEU A 563 -1.43 -7.59 -17.42
N ASN A 564 -1.35 -7.09 -18.65
CA ASN A 564 -2.50 -6.54 -19.40
C ASN A 564 -3.45 -5.63 -18.57
N LEU A 565 -2.86 -4.68 -17.84
CA LEU A 565 -3.52 -3.71 -16.97
C LEU A 565 -3.06 -2.29 -17.30
N GLY A 566 -2.66 -2.05 -18.55
CA GLY A 566 -2.05 -0.79 -18.98
C GLY A 566 -2.90 0.45 -18.66
N ALA A 567 -4.23 0.30 -18.73
CA ALA A 567 -5.19 1.36 -18.38
C ALA A 567 -5.11 1.80 -16.90
N MET A 568 -4.65 0.94 -16.00
CA MET A 568 -4.51 1.27 -14.58
C MET A 568 -3.36 2.24 -14.33
N ASN A 569 -2.48 2.53 -15.31
CA ASN A 569 -1.42 3.54 -15.17
C ASN A 569 -1.93 4.99 -15.20
N GLU A 570 -3.13 5.25 -15.72
CA GLU A 570 -3.62 6.63 -15.92
C GLU A 570 -3.56 7.49 -14.64
N PRO A 571 -3.97 6.99 -13.45
CA PRO A 571 -3.83 7.74 -12.21
C PRO A 571 -2.38 8.09 -11.84
N LEU A 572 -1.43 7.18 -12.08
CA LEU A 572 -0.01 7.44 -11.86
C LEU A 572 0.50 8.55 -12.78
N PHE A 573 0.14 8.50 -14.07
CA PHE A 573 0.57 9.53 -15.03
C PHE A 573 0.00 10.91 -14.71
N LYS A 574 -1.28 10.98 -14.30
CA LYS A 574 -1.89 12.22 -13.81
C LYS A 574 -1.20 12.75 -12.56
N LYS A 575 -0.84 11.86 -11.63
CA LYS A 575 -0.06 12.22 -10.43
C LYS A 575 1.29 12.81 -10.82
N MET A 576 2.01 12.16 -11.73
CA MET A 576 3.30 12.65 -12.25
C MET A 576 3.20 14.02 -12.90
N GLN A 577 2.12 14.34 -13.63
CA GLN A 577 1.91 15.68 -14.18
C GLN A 577 1.78 16.76 -13.09
N GLY A 578 1.13 16.44 -11.97
CA GLY A 578 1.06 17.32 -10.79
C GLY A 578 2.42 17.46 -10.10
N LEU A 579 3.12 16.34 -9.89
CA LEU A 579 4.45 16.29 -9.30
C LEU A 579 5.48 17.04 -10.14
N ALA A 580 5.43 16.97 -11.47
CA ALA A 580 6.36 17.70 -12.33
C ALA A 580 6.23 19.21 -12.17
N LYS A 581 5.02 19.73 -11.95
CA LYS A 581 4.79 21.17 -11.70
C LYS A 581 5.42 21.62 -10.38
N ASN A 582 5.19 20.88 -9.29
CA ASN A 582 5.73 21.23 -7.98
C ASN A 582 7.23 20.90 -7.88
N GLY A 583 7.66 19.81 -8.49
CA GLY A 583 9.04 19.36 -8.56
C GLY A 583 9.94 20.28 -9.37
N ALA A 584 9.40 21.03 -10.35
CA ALA A 584 10.13 22.10 -11.02
C ALA A 584 10.45 23.27 -10.08
N VAL A 585 9.52 23.60 -9.17
CA VAL A 585 9.78 24.58 -8.12
C VAL A 585 10.83 24.05 -7.15
N THR A 586 10.75 22.78 -6.75
CA THR A 586 11.77 22.15 -5.90
C THR A 586 13.14 22.13 -6.56
N ALA A 587 13.23 21.76 -7.85
CA ALA A 587 14.47 21.78 -8.62
C ALA A 587 15.14 23.16 -8.58
N LYS A 588 14.34 24.21 -8.77
CA LYS A 588 14.84 25.58 -8.73
C LYS A 588 15.25 26.02 -7.32
N VAL A 589 14.43 25.76 -6.29
CA VAL A 589 14.65 26.27 -4.92
C VAL A 589 15.78 25.53 -4.20
N HIS A 590 15.85 24.21 -4.35
CA HIS A 590 16.83 23.37 -3.64
C HIS A 590 18.12 23.18 -4.41
N TYR A 591 18.07 23.16 -5.74
CA TYR A 591 19.22 22.79 -6.57
C TYR A 591 19.67 23.89 -7.54
N ASN A 592 18.91 24.99 -7.64
CA ASN A 592 19.07 26.00 -8.70
C ASN A 592 19.14 25.37 -10.11
N ALA A 593 18.45 24.25 -10.31
CA ALA A 593 18.43 23.49 -11.56
C ALA A 593 17.11 23.71 -12.31
N ASN A 594 17.13 23.47 -13.62
CA ASN A 594 15.92 23.36 -14.43
C ASN A 594 15.32 21.94 -14.32
N GLY A 595 14.26 21.68 -15.08
CA GLY A 595 13.58 20.38 -15.06
C GLY A 595 12.72 20.19 -13.81
N TRP A 596 12.50 18.94 -13.40
CA TRP A 596 11.79 18.63 -12.15
C TRP A 596 12.46 17.49 -11.37
N VAL A 597 12.34 17.55 -10.05
CA VAL A 597 12.87 16.54 -9.12
C VAL A 597 11.77 16.07 -8.17
N LEU A 598 11.86 14.81 -7.77
CA LEU A 598 11.02 14.20 -6.75
C LEU A 598 11.92 13.34 -5.84
N HIS A 599 11.72 13.51 -4.53
CA HIS A 599 12.46 12.74 -3.53
C HIS A 599 11.76 11.43 -3.16
N HIS A 600 12.12 10.76 -2.07
CA HIS A 600 11.64 9.41 -1.77
C HIS A 600 10.16 9.32 -1.37
N ASN A 601 9.45 10.44 -1.24
CA ASN A 601 8.05 10.44 -0.82
C ASN A 601 7.24 11.60 -1.39
N THR A 602 5.94 11.37 -1.58
CA THR A 602 4.91 12.38 -1.83
C THR A 602 3.56 11.98 -1.21
N ASP A 603 2.58 12.88 -1.27
CA ASP A 603 1.25 12.75 -0.68
C ASP A 603 0.16 13.27 -1.64
N LEU A 604 -1.10 13.35 -1.22
CA LEU A 604 -2.20 13.90 -2.03
C LEU A 604 -1.88 15.28 -2.64
N TRP A 605 -1.16 16.12 -1.89
CA TRP A 605 -0.88 17.52 -2.20
C TRP A 605 0.36 17.72 -3.09
N ASN A 606 0.94 16.63 -3.61
CA ASN A 606 2.08 16.66 -4.53
C ASN A 606 3.32 17.35 -3.90
N GLY A 607 3.60 17.08 -2.62
CA GLY A 607 4.85 17.52 -2.00
C GLY A 607 6.08 16.83 -2.61
N THR A 608 7.08 17.60 -3.05
CA THR A 608 8.25 17.10 -3.80
C THR A 608 9.60 17.36 -3.12
N ALA A 609 9.65 18.15 -2.04
CA ALA A 609 10.87 18.43 -1.28
C ALA A 609 11.33 17.22 -0.44
N PRO A 610 12.61 17.12 -0.05
CA PRO A 610 13.10 16.01 0.79
C PRO A 610 12.46 16.06 2.19
N ILE A 611 12.13 14.89 2.76
CA ILE A 611 11.42 14.79 4.06
C ILE A 611 12.07 13.79 5.01
N ASN A 612 11.54 13.66 6.22
CA ASN A 612 12.07 12.80 7.29
C ASN A 612 13.44 13.28 7.78
N ALA A 613 14.54 12.69 7.30
CA ALA A 613 15.90 13.02 7.73
C ALA A 613 16.84 13.09 6.52
N SER A 614 17.95 13.81 6.64
CA SER A 614 18.88 14.07 5.54
C SER A 614 19.57 12.81 5.02
N ASN A 615 19.84 11.83 5.89
CA ASN A 615 20.57 10.62 5.54
C ASN A 615 19.83 9.63 4.60
N HIS A 616 18.51 9.77 4.43
CA HIS A 616 17.73 8.95 3.50
C HIS A 616 16.69 9.76 2.69
N GLY A 617 16.22 10.89 3.23
CA GLY A 617 15.22 11.74 2.59
C GLY A 617 15.73 12.55 1.41
N ILE A 618 17.03 12.81 1.35
CA ILE A 618 17.69 13.42 0.19
C ILE A 618 18.11 12.30 -0.76
N TRP A 619 17.12 11.77 -1.47
CA TRP A 619 17.30 10.86 -2.60
C TRP A 619 16.63 11.50 -3.81
N VAL A 620 17.36 11.77 -4.89
CA VAL A 620 16.90 12.69 -5.95
C VAL A 620 16.30 12.00 -7.18
N SER A 621 16.25 10.67 -7.18
CA SER A 621 16.00 9.88 -8.39
C SER A 621 14.55 9.44 -8.59
N GLY A 622 13.60 9.93 -7.79
CA GLY A 622 12.18 9.55 -7.87
C GLY A 622 11.54 9.94 -9.20
N ALA A 623 11.84 11.14 -9.70
CA ALA A 623 11.36 11.59 -11.01
C ALA A 623 11.92 10.74 -12.15
N GLY A 624 13.18 10.30 -12.03
CA GLY A 624 13.83 9.44 -13.00
C GLY A 624 13.24 8.02 -13.02
N TRP A 625 12.97 7.45 -11.84
CA TRP A 625 12.37 6.12 -11.75
C TRP A 625 10.90 6.12 -12.21
N LEU A 626 10.07 7.07 -11.76
CA LEU A 626 8.69 7.17 -12.24
C LEU A 626 8.61 7.38 -13.76
N SER A 627 9.58 8.08 -14.35
CA SER A 627 9.68 8.25 -15.81
C SER A 627 9.86 6.92 -16.56
N GLN A 628 10.36 5.86 -15.90
CA GLN A 628 10.39 4.53 -16.48
C GLN A 628 8.98 4.03 -16.81
N HIS A 629 7.98 4.27 -15.96
CA HIS A 629 6.61 3.81 -16.21
C HIS A 629 5.98 4.43 -17.46
N LEU A 630 6.32 5.70 -17.75
CA LEU A 630 5.90 6.36 -18.99
C LEU A 630 6.50 5.67 -20.22
N TRP A 631 7.80 5.38 -20.17
CA TRP A 631 8.48 4.68 -21.25
C TRP A 631 7.98 3.25 -21.42
N GLU A 632 7.80 2.53 -20.32
CA GLU A 632 7.27 1.17 -20.31
C GLU A 632 5.89 1.10 -20.94
N HIS A 633 4.98 2.02 -20.58
CA HIS A 633 3.67 2.07 -21.21
C HIS A 633 3.75 2.25 -22.73
N TYR A 634 4.63 3.13 -23.21
CA TYR A 634 4.91 3.22 -24.65
C TYR A 634 5.48 1.91 -25.20
N GLN A 635 6.43 1.26 -24.53
CA GLN A 635 7.03 0.01 -25.01
C GLN A 635 5.98 -1.11 -25.16
N PHE A 636 5.05 -1.25 -24.22
CA PHE A 636 3.97 -2.25 -24.28
C PHE A 636 2.85 -1.90 -25.27
N THR A 637 2.56 -0.63 -25.52
CA THR A 637 1.42 -0.21 -26.37
C THR A 637 1.81 0.26 -27.78
N GLN A 638 3.05 0.70 -27.95
CA GLN A 638 3.55 1.46 -29.10
C GLN A 638 2.73 2.71 -29.43
N ASP A 639 2.02 3.28 -28.45
CA ASP A 639 1.21 4.49 -28.64
C ASP A 639 2.10 5.73 -28.77
N ARG A 640 2.33 6.13 -30.03
CA ARG A 640 3.13 7.32 -30.37
C ARG A 640 2.44 8.64 -29.98
N ILE A 641 1.11 8.67 -29.86
CA ILE A 641 0.37 9.87 -29.45
C ILE A 641 0.61 10.09 -27.96
N PHE A 642 0.45 9.05 -27.14
CA PHE A 642 0.82 9.09 -25.73
C PHE A 642 2.31 9.45 -25.54
N LEU A 643 3.21 8.81 -26.32
CA LEU A 643 4.64 9.11 -26.25
C LEU A 643 4.91 10.61 -26.48
N LYS A 644 4.32 11.18 -27.53
CA LYS A 644 4.51 12.58 -27.93
C LYS A 644 3.91 13.57 -26.93
N ASN A 645 2.68 13.33 -26.50
CA ASN A 645 1.89 14.34 -25.81
C ASN A 645 2.04 14.29 -24.28
N GLU A 646 2.36 13.11 -23.72
CA GLU A 646 2.37 12.90 -22.27
C GLU A 646 3.72 12.39 -21.77
N ALA A 647 4.22 11.28 -22.32
CA ALA A 647 5.42 10.62 -21.78
C ALA A 647 6.70 11.43 -22.02
N TYR A 648 7.03 11.71 -23.27
CA TYR A 648 8.30 12.36 -23.62
C TYR A 648 8.46 13.75 -22.98
N PRO A 649 7.45 14.64 -22.94
CA PRO A 649 7.57 15.92 -22.23
C PRO A 649 7.95 15.76 -20.75
N LEU A 650 7.35 14.81 -20.02
CA LEU A 650 7.65 14.57 -18.60
C LEU A 650 9.04 13.95 -18.40
N MET A 651 9.39 12.93 -19.19
CA MET A 651 10.70 12.29 -19.18
C MET A 651 11.82 13.30 -19.50
N LYS A 652 11.62 14.13 -20.52
CA LYS A 652 12.55 15.19 -20.92
C LYS A 652 12.82 16.14 -19.76
N GLN A 653 11.78 16.60 -19.07
CA GLN A 653 11.98 17.53 -17.94
C GLN A 653 12.68 16.86 -16.75
N ALA A 654 12.49 15.56 -16.52
CA ALA A 654 13.30 14.84 -15.52
C ALA A 654 14.77 14.76 -15.96
N ALA A 655 15.02 14.53 -17.26
CA ALA A 655 16.38 14.48 -17.79
C ALA A 655 17.08 15.85 -17.74
N VAL A 656 16.36 16.94 -17.99
CA VAL A 656 16.88 18.32 -17.85
C VAL A 656 17.40 18.58 -16.43
N PHE A 657 16.71 18.10 -15.39
CA PHE A 657 17.20 18.21 -14.02
C PHE A 657 18.57 17.56 -13.85
N PHE A 658 18.76 16.34 -14.35
CA PHE A 658 20.05 15.65 -14.23
C PHE A 658 21.14 16.24 -15.12
N VAL A 659 20.79 16.85 -16.26
CA VAL A 659 21.76 17.61 -17.07
C VAL A 659 22.41 18.73 -16.26
N ASP A 660 21.62 19.42 -15.43
CA ASP A 660 22.08 20.52 -14.55
C ASP A 660 22.66 20.01 -13.22
N PHE A 661 22.13 18.92 -12.67
CA PHE A 661 22.48 18.43 -11.33
C PHE A 661 23.79 17.64 -11.28
N LEU A 662 24.08 16.84 -12.32
CA LEU A 662 25.28 16.00 -12.39
C LEU A 662 26.56 16.86 -12.39
N ILE A 663 27.51 16.52 -11.53
CA ILE A 663 28.82 17.17 -11.46
C ILE A 663 29.95 16.15 -11.62
N LYS A 664 31.15 16.61 -11.99
CA LYS A 664 32.33 15.74 -12.04
C LYS A 664 32.77 15.36 -10.63
N ASP A 665 32.96 14.07 -10.41
CA ASP A 665 33.67 13.55 -9.26
C ASP A 665 35.16 13.95 -9.36
N PRO A 666 35.73 14.60 -8.32
CA PRO A 666 37.12 15.07 -8.37
C PRO A 666 38.16 13.94 -8.45
N LYS A 667 37.82 12.70 -8.07
CA LYS A 667 38.77 11.57 -8.07
C LYS A 667 38.80 10.85 -9.42
N THR A 668 37.63 10.55 -9.97
CA THR A 668 37.46 9.69 -11.17
C THR A 668 37.23 10.50 -12.44
N GLY A 669 36.75 11.74 -12.32
CA GLY A 669 36.34 12.58 -13.44
C GLY A 669 34.97 12.23 -14.04
N TRP A 670 34.31 11.17 -13.56
CA TRP A 670 32.96 10.78 -13.97
C TRP A 670 31.90 11.78 -13.52
N LEU A 671 30.80 11.86 -14.24
CA LEU A 671 29.60 12.58 -13.81
C LEU A 671 28.85 11.76 -12.76
N ILE A 672 28.62 12.36 -11.59
CA ILE A 672 27.92 11.75 -10.46
C ILE A 672 26.76 12.61 -9.95
N SER A 673 25.75 11.96 -9.36
CA SER A 673 24.72 12.62 -8.55
C SER A 673 25.25 12.83 -7.12
N THR A 674 25.12 14.05 -6.60
CA THR A 674 25.46 14.34 -5.20
C THR A 674 24.85 15.67 -4.75
N PRO A 675 24.32 15.79 -3.52
CA PRO A 675 24.17 14.72 -2.54
C PRO A 675 22.99 13.78 -2.89
N SER A 676 23.07 12.51 -2.50
CA SER A 676 21.98 11.52 -2.63
C SER A 676 22.19 10.39 -1.61
N ASN A 677 21.47 9.28 -1.71
CA ASN A 677 21.74 8.07 -0.94
C ASN A 677 21.44 6.80 -1.74
N SER A 678 21.91 5.64 -1.25
CA SER A 678 21.36 4.35 -1.67
C SER A 678 20.20 4.02 -0.72
N PRO A 679 18.93 4.13 -1.11
CA PRO A 679 17.83 3.96 -0.18
C PRO A 679 17.89 2.60 0.53
N GLU A 680 17.82 2.48 1.85
CA GLU A 680 18.04 3.50 2.91
C GLU A 680 19.29 3.10 3.73
N ASN A 681 20.38 2.82 3.02
CA ASN A 681 21.61 2.22 3.53
C ASN A 681 22.82 3.16 3.34
N GLY A 682 23.66 3.28 4.38
CA GLY A 682 24.94 4.00 4.29
C GLY A 682 24.87 5.53 4.31
N GLY A 683 23.70 6.15 4.51
CA GLY A 683 23.54 7.59 4.73
C GLY A 683 23.68 8.46 3.47
N LEU A 684 23.91 9.76 3.68
CA LEU A 684 24.08 10.73 2.59
C LEU A 684 25.44 10.55 1.92
N VAL A 685 25.47 10.29 0.62
CA VAL A 685 26.69 9.96 -0.14
C VAL A 685 26.80 10.74 -1.44
N ALA A 686 27.98 10.68 -2.04
CA ALA A 686 28.24 11.13 -3.41
C ALA A 686 28.27 9.91 -4.34
N GLY A 687 27.44 9.93 -5.39
CA GLY A 687 27.43 8.92 -6.44
C GLY A 687 27.02 7.50 -6.01
N PRO A 688 25.83 7.28 -5.43
CA PRO A 688 25.31 5.92 -5.22
C PRO A 688 24.98 5.25 -6.56
N THR A 689 25.29 3.96 -6.71
CA THR A 689 25.13 3.21 -7.98
C THR A 689 23.71 3.25 -8.54
N MET A 690 22.69 3.20 -7.68
CA MET A 690 21.28 3.23 -8.08
C MET A 690 20.93 4.48 -8.90
N ASP A 691 21.41 5.65 -8.47
CA ASP A 691 21.12 6.90 -9.16
C ASP A 691 21.63 6.86 -10.59
N HIS A 692 22.87 6.41 -10.78
CA HIS A 692 23.47 6.39 -12.12
C HIS A 692 22.79 5.39 -13.05
N GLN A 693 22.32 4.26 -12.53
CA GLN A 693 21.52 3.31 -13.32
C GLN A 693 20.20 3.94 -13.79
N ILE A 694 19.49 4.64 -12.89
CA ILE A 694 18.25 5.35 -13.21
C ILE A 694 18.51 6.46 -14.22
N ILE A 695 19.54 7.28 -14.01
CA ILE A 695 19.85 8.42 -14.88
C ILE A 695 20.27 7.96 -16.28
N ARG A 696 21.14 6.92 -16.39
CA ARG A 696 21.49 6.33 -17.69
C ARG A 696 20.25 5.82 -18.41
N THR A 697 19.37 5.12 -17.71
CA THR A 697 18.12 4.59 -18.31
C THR A 697 17.19 5.71 -18.76
N LEU A 698 17.01 6.76 -17.94
CA LEU A 698 16.24 7.94 -18.31
C LEU A 698 16.80 8.61 -19.58
N PHE A 699 18.12 8.78 -19.65
CA PHE A 699 18.77 9.39 -20.82
C PHE A 699 18.59 8.52 -22.06
N LYS A 700 18.82 7.20 -21.96
CA LYS A 700 18.56 6.23 -23.05
C LYS A 700 17.12 6.33 -23.56
N ASN A 701 16.14 6.36 -22.65
CA ASN A 701 14.73 6.42 -23.02
C ASN A 701 14.36 7.76 -23.65
N CYS A 702 14.89 8.88 -23.16
CA CYS A 702 14.70 10.20 -23.77
C CYS A 702 15.34 10.29 -25.16
N ILE A 703 16.52 9.72 -25.36
CA ILE A 703 17.19 9.65 -26.67
C ILE A 703 16.33 8.86 -27.65
N ALA A 704 15.89 7.66 -27.27
CA ALA A 704 15.05 6.81 -28.12
C ALA A 704 13.71 7.49 -28.45
N ALA A 705 13.03 8.09 -27.47
CA ALA A 705 11.79 8.82 -27.69
C ALA A 705 11.99 10.02 -28.64
N SER A 706 13.06 10.78 -28.45
CA SER A 706 13.44 11.91 -29.29
C SER A 706 13.69 11.50 -30.75
N GLU A 707 14.36 10.37 -30.99
CA GLU A 707 14.58 9.79 -32.32
C GLU A 707 13.26 9.34 -32.97
N LEU A 708 12.45 8.59 -32.23
CA LEU A 708 11.15 8.08 -32.69
C LEU A 708 10.18 9.21 -33.09
N LEU A 709 10.26 10.35 -32.39
CA LEU A 709 9.42 11.52 -32.62
C LEU A 709 10.03 12.54 -33.59
N GLY A 710 11.32 12.40 -33.94
CA GLY A 710 12.06 13.39 -34.73
C GLY A 710 12.17 14.76 -34.04
N ALA A 711 12.23 14.79 -32.70
CA ALA A 711 12.19 16.01 -31.90
C ALA A 711 13.51 16.26 -31.15
N ASP A 712 13.82 17.52 -30.80
CA ASP A 712 14.90 17.90 -29.85
C ASP A 712 16.31 17.34 -30.16
N ALA A 713 16.76 17.40 -31.40
CA ALA A 713 18.07 16.86 -31.81
C ALA A 713 19.26 17.38 -30.97
N GLU A 714 19.28 18.67 -30.65
CA GLU A 714 20.35 19.27 -29.82
C GLU A 714 20.34 18.75 -28.37
N PHE A 715 19.16 18.63 -27.76
CA PHE A 715 19.06 18.08 -26.41
C PHE A 715 19.44 16.60 -26.40
N ARG A 716 19.01 15.84 -27.41
CA ARG A 716 19.42 14.44 -27.59
C ARG A 716 20.94 14.30 -27.64
N LYS A 717 21.64 15.18 -28.37
CA LYS A 717 23.10 15.20 -28.43
C LYS A 717 23.73 15.44 -27.05
N ILE A 718 23.21 16.39 -26.26
CA ILE A 718 23.67 16.64 -24.89
C ILE A 718 23.52 15.38 -24.02
N LEU A 719 22.39 14.68 -24.13
CA LEU A 719 22.17 13.44 -23.39
C LEU A 719 23.14 12.34 -23.81
N GLN A 720 23.37 12.17 -25.12
CA GLN A 720 24.32 11.19 -25.66
C GLN A 720 25.74 11.44 -25.14
N GLU A 721 26.21 12.68 -25.18
CA GLU A 721 27.54 13.06 -24.68
C GLU A 721 27.67 12.81 -23.17
N LYS A 722 26.74 13.33 -22.37
CA LYS A 722 26.78 13.17 -20.91
C LYS A 722 26.66 11.72 -20.48
N MET A 723 25.84 10.91 -21.15
CA MET A 723 25.66 9.49 -20.81
C MET A 723 26.98 8.70 -20.83
N THR A 724 27.91 9.04 -21.73
CA THR A 724 29.24 8.39 -21.79
C THR A 724 30.15 8.73 -20.60
N LEU A 725 29.83 9.80 -19.87
CA LEU A 725 30.63 10.31 -18.76
C LEU A 725 30.04 9.92 -17.39
N ILE A 726 28.80 9.42 -17.32
CA ILE A 726 28.18 9.01 -16.06
C ILE A 726 28.96 7.83 -15.46
N ALA A 727 29.18 7.85 -14.14
CA ALA A 727 29.89 6.79 -13.43
C ALA A 727 29.31 5.39 -13.76
N PRO A 728 30.12 4.43 -14.22
CA PRO A 728 29.64 3.11 -14.65
C PRO A 728 29.28 2.21 -13.45
N ASN A 729 28.59 1.09 -13.72
CA ASN A 729 28.50 0.00 -12.75
C ASN A 729 29.90 -0.62 -12.56
N GLN A 730 30.24 -1.02 -11.34
CA GLN A 730 31.56 -1.56 -10.98
C GLN A 730 31.43 -2.91 -10.26
N ILE A 731 32.41 -3.79 -10.50
CA ILE A 731 32.55 -5.06 -9.79
C ILE A 731 33.60 -4.86 -8.69
N GLY A 732 33.23 -5.13 -7.45
CA GLY A 732 34.11 -4.98 -6.30
C GLY A 732 34.97 -6.20 -6.01
N ASN A 733 35.80 -6.10 -4.97
CA ASN A 733 36.80 -7.10 -4.60
C ASN A 733 36.20 -8.45 -4.17
N TYR A 734 34.91 -8.51 -3.81
CA TYR A 734 34.20 -9.74 -3.46
C TYR A 734 33.38 -10.31 -4.63
N GLY A 735 33.61 -9.81 -5.85
CA GLY A 735 32.85 -10.17 -7.05
C GLY A 735 31.42 -9.63 -7.07
N GLN A 736 31.07 -8.72 -6.16
CA GLN A 736 29.75 -8.12 -6.03
C GLN A 736 29.61 -6.88 -6.92
N LEU A 737 28.40 -6.57 -7.36
CA LEU A 737 28.07 -5.24 -7.87
C LEU A 737 28.16 -4.24 -6.72
N GLN A 738 28.97 -3.20 -6.87
CA GLN A 738 29.17 -2.19 -5.83
C GLN A 738 27.93 -1.33 -5.62
N GLU A 739 27.53 -1.12 -4.37
CA GLU A 739 26.42 -0.22 -4.00
C GLU A 739 26.82 1.25 -4.03
N TRP A 740 28.10 1.54 -3.77
CA TRP A 740 28.68 2.89 -3.78
C TRP A 740 29.81 2.99 -4.80
N LEU A 741 30.26 4.22 -5.07
CA LEU A 741 31.39 4.45 -5.97
C LEU A 741 32.70 3.87 -5.44
N GLU A 742 32.88 3.90 -4.11
CA GLU A 742 33.97 3.21 -3.44
C GLU A 742 33.64 1.74 -3.17
N ASP A 743 34.64 0.86 -3.27
CA ASP A 743 34.52 -0.55 -2.93
C ASP A 743 34.48 -0.78 -1.41
N LYS A 744 33.33 -0.48 -0.80
CA LYS A 744 33.11 -0.56 0.65
C LYS A 744 31.92 -1.41 1.05
N ASP A 745 31.41 -2.23 0.12
CA ASP A 745 30.32 -3.16 0.40
C ASP A 745 30.71 -4.15 1.50
N ASP A 746 29.79 -4.33 2.46
CA ASP A 746 29.90 -5.31 3.53
C ASP A 746 29.16 -6.60 3.12
N THR A 747 29.90 -7.70 2.99
CA THR A 747 29.36 -9.02 2.61
C THR A 747 28.44 -9.64 3.66
N THR A 748 28.44 -9.11 4.89
CA THR A 748 27.55 -9.53 5.98
C THR A 748 26.27 -8.69 6.06
N ASN A 749 26.16 -7.63 5.23
CA ASN A 749 25.01 -6.74 5.23
C ASN A 749 23.79 -7.38 4.56
N VAL A 750 22.80 -7.71 5.39
CA VAL A 750 21.50 -8.29 5.02
C VAL A 750 20.36 -7.25 4.93
N HIS A 751 20.68 -6.00 4.59
CA HIS A 751 19.72 -4.91 4.50
C HIS A 751 18.57 -5.23 3.52
N ARG A 752 17.34 -4.84 3.89
CA ARG A 752 16.11 -5.13 3.12
C ARG A 752 16.09 -4.52 1.72
N HIS A 753 16.74 -3.37 1.52
CA HIS A 753 16.93 -2.77 0.21
C HIS A 753 18.16 -3.35 -0.50
N VAL A 754 18.01 -3.51 -1.81
CA VAL A 754 19.05 -3.92 -2.76
C VAL A 754 19.09 -2.93 -3.93
N SER A 755 19.09 -1.64 -3.58
CA SER A 755 18.86 -0.50 -4.48
C SER A 755 19.83 -0.45 -5.66
N HIS A 756 21.08 -0.86 -5.47
CA HIS A 756 22.08 -0.95 -6.54
C HIS A 756 21.81 -2.07 -7.55
N LEU A 757 20.86 -2.97 -7.27
CA LEU A 757 20.39 -3.97 -8.23
C LEU A 757 19.28 -3.42 -9.15
N TRP A 758 18.84 -2.17 -8.99
CA TRP A 758 17.77 -1.57 -9.79
C TRP A 758 17.98 -1.77 -11.30
N GLY A 759 19.23 -1.71 -11.77
CA GLY A 759 19.61 -1.94 -13.17
C GLY A 759 19.27 -3.33 -13.72
N VAL A 760 19.09 -4.34 -12.84
CA VAL A 760 18.60 -5.68 -13.18
C VAL A 760 17.07 -5.71 -13.23
N HIS A 761 16.41 -5.10 -12.25
CA HIS A 761 14.95 -4.96 -12.18
C HIS A 761 14.55 -3.80 -11.26
N PRO A 762 13.59 -2.94 -11.66
CA PRO A 762 12.83 -2.97 -12.91
C PRO A 762 13.60 -2.47 -14.13
N GLY A 763 14.83 -1.96 -13.96
CA GLY A 763 15.67 -1.48 -15.05
C GLY A 763 16.09 -2.57 -16.04
N ASN A 764 16.86 -2.15 -17.04
CA ASN A 764 17.51 -3.00 -18.03
C ASN A 764 18.93 -2.51 -18.37
N ASP A 765 19.56 -1.83 -17.41
CA ASP A 765 20.97 -1.38 -17.53
C ASP A 765 21.96 -2.53 -17.31
N ILE A 766 21.54 -3.60 -16.64
CA ILE A 766 22.27 -4.84 -16.42
C ILE A 766 21.40 -5.99 -16.94
N THR A 767 21.84 -6.65 -18.01
CA THR A 767 21.15 -7.79 -18.66
C THR A 767 22.15 -8.92 -18.89
N TRP A 768 21.69 -10.05 -19.41
CA TRP A 768 22.58 -11.13 -19.84
C TRP A 768 23.44 -10.79 -21.07
N ASP A 769 23.25 -9.62 -21.68
CA ASP A 769 24.19 -9.08 -22.68
C ASP A 769 25.49 -8.59 -22.01
N THR A 770 25.48 -8.35 -20.69
CA THR A 770 26.66 -8.05 -19.86
C THR A 770 26.83 -9.10 -18.75
N PRO A 771 27.22 -10.35 -19.11
CA PRO A 771 27.12 -11.50 -18.22
C PRO A 771 27.99 -11.40 -16.94
N ASP A 772 29.15 -10.74 -16.99
CA ASP A 772 29.96 -10.48 -15.79
C ASP A 772 29.22 -9.59 -14.78
N MET A 773 28.54 -8.56 -15.28
CA MET A 773 27.78 -7.63 -14.44
C MET A 773 26.53 -8.31 -13.86
N MET A 774 25.87 -9.16 -14.63
CA MET A 774 24.74 -9.96 -14.15
C MET A 774 25.17 -10.94 -13.05
N ARG A 775 26.33 -11.59 -13.21
CA ARG A 775 26.92 -12.44 -12.15
C ARG A 775 27.26 -11.63 -10.90
N ALA A 776 27.81 -10.43 -11.05
CA ALA A 776 28.13 -9.56 -9.92
C ALA A 776 26.88 -9.09 -9.16
N ALA A 777 25.81 -8.75 -9.89
CA ALA A 777 24.51 -8.42 -9.30
C ALA A 777 23.90 -9.62 -8.54
N ARG A 778 23.99 -10.83 -9.11
CA ARG A 778 23.58 -12.07 -8.44
C ARG A 778 24.38 -12.30 -7.16
N GLN A 779 25.70 -12.08 -7.20
CA GLN A 779 26.57 -12.21 -6.03
C GLN A 779 26.19 -11.23 -4.91
N SER A 780 25.87 -9.97 -5.25
CA SER A 780 25.35 -9.01 -4.27
C SER A 780 24.05 -9.46 -3.62
N LEU A 781 23.13 -10.08 -4.39
CA LEU A 781 21.88 -10.60 -3.82
C LEU A 781 22.11 -11.80 -2.90
N ILE A 782 23.07 -12.68 -3.22
CA ILE A 782 23.46 -13.80 -2.35
C ILE A 782 23.94 -13.27 -1.00
N TYR A 783 24.80 -12.25 -0.97
CA TYR A 783 25.27 -11.63 0.29
C TYR A 783 24.12 -11.00 1.11
N ARG A 784 23.14 -10.40 0.43
CA ARG A 784 21.95 -9.84 1.08
C ARG A 784 21.01 -10.89 1.67
N GLY A 785 21.04 -12.10 1.13
CA GLY A 785 20.20 -13.22 1.55
C GLY A 785 18.73 -13.08 1.16
N ASP A 786 17.92 -14.08 1.52
CA ASP A 786 16.54 -14.19 1.08
C ASP A 786 15.54 -13.49 2.03
N ALA A 787 15.86 -13.35 3.32
CA ALA A 787 14.94 -12.73 4.28
C ALA A 787 14.65 -11.26 3.96
N GLY A 788 13.49 -10.76 4.39
CA GLY A 788 13.09 -9.38 4.15
C GLY A 788 11.66 -9.09 4.58
N THR A 789 11.25 -7.86 4.35
CA THR A 789 9.85 -7.41 4.40
C THR A 789 9.10 -7.93 3.17
N GLY A 790 7.77 -7.87 3.16
CA GLY A 790 6.94 -8.29 2.02
C GLY A 790 7.40 -7.75 0.65
N TRP A 791 7.50 -6.42 0.50
CA TRP A 791 8.07 -5.82 -0.72
C TRP A 791 9.51 -6.25 -1.05
N SER A 792 10.34 -6.53 -0.04
CA SER A 792 11.73 -6.96 -0.27
C SER A 792 11.74 -8.37 -0.86
N LEU A 793 10.94 -9.29 -0.31
CA LEU A 793 10.73 -10.61 -0.88
C LEU A 793 10.20 -10.50 -2.32
N ALA A 794 9.21 -9.65 -2.55
CA ALA A 794 8.62 -9.40 -3.87
C ALA A 794 9.65 -8.89 -4.90
N TRP A 795 10.51 -7.94 -4.53
CA TRP A 795 11.57 -7.46 -5.41
C TRP A 795 12.58 -8.57 -5.73
N LYS A 796 12.93 -9.40 -4.74
CA LYS A 796 13.84 -10.54 -4.90
C LYS A 796 13.28 -11.61 -5.83
N ILE A 797 11.97 -11.87 -5.85
CA ILE A 797 11.34 -12.74 -6.86
C ILE A 797 11.69 -12.26 -8.28
N ASN A 798 11.54 -10.95 -8.53
CA ASN A 798 11.83 -10.37 -9.84
C ASN A 798 13.32 -10.45 -10.20
N PHE A 799 14.23 -10.28 -9.23
CA PHE A 799 15.66 -10.47 -9.48
C PHE A 799 16.01 -11.91 -9.82
N TRP A 800 15.53 -12.89 -9.04
CA TRP A 800 15.78 -14.31 -9.31
C TRP A 800 15.18 -14.75 -10.65
N ALA A 801 14.02 -14.20 -11.04
CA ALA A 801 13.48 -14.38 -12.39
C ALA A 801 14.42 -13.83 -13.48
N ARG A 802 14.99 -12.62 -13.30
CA ARG A 802 15.97 -12.03 -14.24
C ARG A 802 17.31 -12.77 -14.25
N PHE A 803 17.70 -13.39 -13.14
CA PHE A 803 18.85 -14.30 -13.07
C PHE A 803 18.59 -15.67 -13.71
N LYS A 804 17.37 -15.92 -14.21
CA LYS A 804 16.95 -17.20 -14.82
C LYS A 804 16.98 -18.36 -13.85
N ASP A 805 16.77 -18.09 -12.56
CA ASP A 805 16.76 -19.07 -11.47
C ASP A 805 15.32 -19.25 -10.95
N GLY A 806 14.55 -20.06 -11.70
CA GLY A 806 13.11 -20.23 -11.46
C GLY A 806 12.80 -20.86 -10.10
N ASP A 807 13.57 -21.85 -9.69
CA ASP A 807 13.37 -22.55 -8.41
C ASP A 807 13.64 -21.63 -7.22
N HIS A 808 14.68 -20.80 -7.29
CA HIS A 808 14.93 -19.79 -6.26
C HIS A 808 13.83 -18.72 -6.25
N ALA A 809 13.35 -18.28 -7.42
CA ALA A 809 12.20 -17.39 -7.51
C ALA A 809 10.94 -17.99 -6.86
N MET A 810 10.65 -19.27 -7.09
CA MET A 810 9.53 -19.98 -6.44
C MET A 810 9.73 -20.13 -4.93
N LYS A 811 10.95 -20.37 -4.45
CA LYS A 811 11.25 -20.33 -3.01
C LYS A 811 10.87 -18.98 -2.41
N MET A 812 11.19 -17.87 -3.09
CA MET A 812 10.81 -16.53 -2.65
C MET A 812 9.29 -16.31 -2.67
N VAL A 813 8.58 -16.81 -3.68
CA VAL A 813 7.11 -16.81 -3.74
C VAL A 813 6.51 -17.54 -2.54
N LYS A 814 7.05 -18.71 -2.18
CA LYS A 814 6.63 -19.48 -0.99
C LYS A 814 6.87 -18.73 0.32
N MET A 815 7.97 -17.98 0.42
CA MET A 815 8.23 -17.13 1.59
C MET A 815 7.25 -15.93 1.66
N LEU A 816 6.95 -15.30 0.52
CA LEU A 816 6.01 -14.19 0.43
C LEU A 816 4.57 -14.63 0.80
N ILE A 817 4.16 -15.82 0.38
CA ILE A 817 2.83 -16.40 0.67
C ILE A 817 2.94 -17.38 1.85
N SER A 818 3.48 -16.91 2.96
CA SER A 818 3.54 -17.64 4.24
C SER A 818 2.89 -16.82 5.36
N PRO A 819 2.42 -17.42 6.46
CA PRO A 819 1.77 -16.66 7.53
C PRO A 819 2.65 -15.51 8.06
N ALA A 820 2.09 -14.30 8.10
CA ALA A 820 2.77 -13.13 8.65
C ALA A 820 2.97 -13.25 10.18
N GLU A 821 4.13 -13.78 10.59
CA GLU A 821 4.53 -13.86 12.00
C GLU A 821 5.35 -12.63 12.45
N LYS A 822 6.68 -12.72 12.40
CA LYS A 822 7.63 -11.70 12.88
C LYS A 822 8.33 -10.92 11.75
N GLY A 823 8.12 -11.30 10.49
CA GLY A 823 8.73 -10.72 9.28
C GLY A 823 7.77 -10.72 8.09
N GLY A 824 8.29 -10.56 6.87
CA GLY A 824 7.47 -10.56 5.65
C GLY A 824 6.64 -11.83 5.47
N GLY A 825 5.52 -11.72 4.75
CA GLY A 825 4.58 -12.82 4.52
C GLY A 825 3.23 -12.31 4.07
N ALA A 826 2.18 -13.10 4.30
CA ALA A 826 0.80 -12.79 3.98
C ALA A 826 -0.11 -12.90 5.21
N TYR A 827 -1.05 -11.96 5.33
CA TYR A 827 -2.18 -12.08 6.24
C TYR A 827 -3.22 -13.08 5.71
N VAL A 828 -4.18 -13.45 6.56
CA VAL A 828 -5.27 -14.38 6.24
C VAL A 828 -6.00 -14.00 4.95
N ASN A 829 -6.21 -12.70 4.71
CA ASN A 829 -6.85 -12.19 3.50
C ASN A 829 -5.90 -12.07 2.28
N LEU A 830 -4.73 -12.70 2.32
CA LEU A 830 -3.64 -12.61 1.33
C LEU A 830 -3.02 -11.21 1.13
N PHE A 831 -3.33 -10.23 1.97
CA PHE A 831 -2.56 -8.99 1.99
C PHE A 831 -1.11 -9.25 2.36
N ASP A 832 -0.20 -8.61 1.63
CA ASP A 832 1.22 -8.63 1.92
C ASP A 832 1.52 -7.95 3.26
N ALA A 833 2.49 -8.51 3.98
CA ALA A 833 2.94 -8.01 5.25
C ALA A 833 4.35 -7.47 5.11
N HIS A 834 4.54 -6.18 5.41
CA HIS A 834 5.87 -5.66 5.71
C HIS A 834 6.50 -6.37 6.92
N PRO A 835 5.80 -6.62 8.07
CA PRO A 835 4.54 -6.06 8.58
C PRO A 835 4.69 -4.62 9.10
N PRO A 836 3.58 -3.84 9.20
CA PRO A 836 2.17 -4.20 8.97
C PRO A 836 1.78 -4.30 7.48
N PHE A 837 0.48 -4.37 7.16
CA PHE A 837 -0.01 -4.42 5.77
C PHE A 837 0.63 -3.33 4.89
N GLN A 838 1.25 -3.77 3.80
CA GLN A 838 1.68 -2.95 2.68
C GLN A 838 1.29 -3.65 1.39
N ILE A 839 0.76 -2.94 0.41
CA ILE A 839 0.20 -3.56 -0.80
C ILE A 839 1.26 -3.84 -1.88
N ASP A 840 2.40 -3.16 -1.79
CA ASP A 840 3.50 -3.25 -2.73
C ASP A 840 3.95 -4.70 -2.97
N GLY A 841 4.12 -5.50 -1.92
CA GLY A 841 4.48 -6.91 -2.06
C GLY A 841 3.47 -7.76 -2.84
N ASN A 842 2.16 -7.44 -2.77
CA ASN A 842 1.14 -8.10 -3.60
C ASN A 842 1.37 -7.83 -5.10
N PHE A 843 1.67 -6.59 -5.45
CA PHE A 843 1.91 -6.18 -6.84
C PHE A 843 3.26 -6.67 -7.36
N GLY A 844 4.32 -6.53 -6.56
CA GLY A 844 5.66 -6.98 -6.91
C GLY A 844 5.75 -8.49 -7.03
N GLY A 845 5.08 -9.25 -6.16
CA GLY A 845 5.04 -10.71 -6.23
C GLY A 845 4.29 -11.21 -7.47
N ALA A 846 3.16 -10.58 -7.82
CA ALA A 846 2.44 -10.89 -9.05
C ALA A 846 3.28 -10.58 -10.30
N ALA A 847 4.00 -9.45 -10.32
CA ALA A 847 4.93 -9.11 -11.39
C ALA A 847 6.11 -10.09 -11.48
N GLY A 848 6.64 -10.54 -10.34
CA GLY A 848 7.74 -11.51 -10.28
C GLY A 848 7.37 -12.87 -10.84
N ILE A 849 6.19 -13.39 -10.50
CA ILE A 849 5.66 -14.62 -11.09
C ILE A 849 5.45 -14.44 -12.60
N ALA A 850 5.03 -13.25 -13.05
CA ALA A 850 4.91 -12.95 -14.47
C ALA A 850 6.27 -12.98 -15.20
N GLU A 851 7.30 -12.37 -14.60
CA GLU A 851 8.68 -12.33 -15.14
C GLU A 851 9.36 -13.72 -15.15
N MET A 852 8.87 -14.69 -14.36
CA MET A 852 9.31 -16.10 -14.47
C MET A 852 8.84 -16.74 -15.77
N LEU A 853 7.68 -16.32 -16.29
CA LEU A 853 7.02 -16.92 -17.45
C LEU A 853 7.30 -16.17 -18.76
N LEU A 854 7.50 -14.86 -18.70
CA LEU A 854 7.73 -14.02 -19.87
C LEU A 854 8.65 -12.85 -19.53
N GLN A 855 9.69 -12.64 -20.32
CA GLN A 855 10.54 -11.44 -20.24
C GLN A 855 10.62 -10.78 -21.60
N SER A 856 10.50 -9.46 -21.63
CA SER A 856 10.58 -8.71 -22.90
C SER A 856 11.35 -7.39 -22.78
N HIS A 857 12.27 -7.29 -21.82
CA HIS A 857 13.02 -6.06 -21.49
C HIS A 857 14.32 -5.92 -22.29
N THR A 858 14.69 -6.95 -23.06
CA THR A 858 15.77 -6.97 -24.04
C THR A 858 15.18 -6.90 -25.45
N GLN A 859 15.99 -7.14 -26.49
CA GLN A 859 15.50 -7.24 -27.86
C GLN A 859 14.55 -8.43 -28.10
N PHE A 860 14.48 -9.41 -27.19
CA PHE A 860 13.67 -10.61 -27.34
C PHE A 860 12.41 -10.57 -26.48
N VAL A 861 11.34 -11.17 -27.00
CA VAL A 861 10.25 -11.74 -26.22
C VAL A 861 10.65 -13.17 -25.83
N GLU A 862 11.12 -13.34 -24.60
CA GLU A 862 11.65 -14.59 -24.06
C GLU A 862 10.59 -15.34 -23.25
N LEU A 863 10.29 -16.57 -23.69
CA LEU A 863 9.28 -17.46 -23.10
C LEU A 863 9.90 -18.37 -22.05
N LEU A 864 9.19 -18.53 -20.93
CA LEU A 864 9.55 -19.41 -19.82
C LEU A 864 11.01 -19.24 -19.34
N PRO A 865 11.55 -18.00 -19.22
CA PRO A 865 12.96 -17.76 -18.94
C PRO A 865 13.42 -18.28 -17.57
N ALA A 866 12.49 -18.40 -16.61
CA ALA A 866 12.77 -18.88 -15.26
C ALA A 866 11.58 -19.73 -14.73
N LEU A 867 11.09 -20.66 -15.55
CA LEU A 867 10.01 -21.58 -15.13
C LEU A 867 10.53 -22.52 -14.02
N PRO A 868 9.92 -22.54 -12.82
CA PRO A 868 10.33 -23.43 -11.73
C PRO A 868 9.85 -24.86 -11.96
N ALA A 869 10.55 -25.82 -11.36
CA ALA A 869 10.17 -27.23 -11.37
C ALA A 869 8.78 -27.49 -10.77
N ASP A 870 8.33 -26.64 -9.84
CA ASP A 870 7.01 -26.72 -9.20
C ASP A 870 5.84 -26.43 -10.16
N ILE A 871 6.08 -25.75 -11.29
CA ILE A 871 5.04 -25.39 -12.27
C ILE A 871 5.21 -26.25 -13.52
N THR A 872 4.97 -27.56 -13.38
CA THR A 872 5.20 -28.54 -14.46
C THR A 872 4.27 -28.35 -15.66
N GLU A 873 3.08 -27.80 -15.45
CA GLU A 873 2.11 -27.51 -16.51
C GLU A 873 1.43 -26.17 -16.27
N GLY A 874 0.98 -25.55 -17.36
CA GLY A 874 0.19 -24.35 -17.25
C GLY A 874 -0.22 -23.74 -18.58
N GLU A 875 -1.13 -22.78 -18.48
CA GLU A 875 -1.66 -22.00 -19.58
C GLU A 875 -1.75 -20.54 -19.14
N VAL A 876 -1.26 -19.65 -19.99
CA VAL A 876 -1.42 -18.21 -19.85
C VAL A 876 -2.09 -17.67 -21.11
N LYS A 877 -3.03 -16.76 -20.94
CA LYS A 877 -3.63 -15.98 -22.03
C LYS A 877 -3.58 -14.50 -21.73
N GLY A 878 -3.36 -13.71 -22.77
CA GLY A 878 -3.43 -12.26 -22.70
C GLY A 878 -2.24 -11.61 -22.01
N MET A 879 -1.10 -12.28 -21.92
CA MET A 879 0.12 -11.70 -21.33
C MET A 879 0.76 -10.76 -22.35
N CYS A 880 1.08 -9.53 -21.96
CA CYS A 880 1.62 -8.56 -22.90
C CYS A 880 3.15 -8.57 -22.91
N ALA A 881 3.75 -8.28 -24.06
CA ALA A 881 5.17 -8.05 -24.22
C ALA A 881 5.42 -6.68 -24.89
N ARG A 882 6.57 -6.08 -24.57
CA ARG A 882 7.08 -4.89 -25.25
C ARG A 882 7.16 -5.13 -26.76
N GLY A 883 6.88 -4.09 -27.54
CA GLY A 883 6.69 -4.16 -28.99
C GLY A 883 5.23 -4.24 -29.44
N GLY A 884 4.27 -4.26 -28.51
CA GLY A 884 2.84 -4.31 -28.82
C GLY A 884 2.33 -5.71 -29.12
N PHE A 885 2.81 -6.71 -28.38
CA PHE A 885 2.41 -8.10 -28.54
C PHE A 885 1.61 -8.60 -27.34
N GLU A 886 0.61 -9.44 -27.61
CA GLU A 886 -0.16 -10.16 -26.60
C GLU A 886 -0.04 -11.66 -26.89
N LEU A 887 0.33 -12.44 -25.88
CA LEU A 887 0.70 -13.83 -26.00
C LEU A 887 -0.27 -14.73 -25.24
N ASN A 888 -0.64 -15.83 -25.90
CA ASN A 888 -1.27 -16.99 -25.27
C ASN A 888 -0.32 -18.17 -25.43
N PHE A 889 0.02 -18.87 -24.35
CA PHE A 889 0.94 -20.01 -24.44
C PHE A 889 0.63 -21.07 -23.39
N LYS A 890 1.04 -22.30 -23.70
CA LYS A 890 0.87 -23.47 -22.85
C LYS A 890 2.19 -24.22 -22.73
N TRP A 891 2.39 -24.87 -21.60
CA TRP A 891 3.46 -25.82 -21.41
C TRP A 891 2.96 -27.05 -20.67
N SER A 892 3.64 -28.17 -20.90
CA SER A 892 3.40 -29.44 -20.21
C SER A 892 4.74 -30.10 -19.93
N LYS A 893 4.89 -30.69 -18.74
CA LYS A 893 6.15 -31.27 -18.25
C LYS A 893 7.34 -30.30 -18.36
N GLY A 894 7.10 -29.01 -18.10
CA GLY A 894 8.11 -27.94 -18.17
C GLY A 894 8.46 -27.49 -19.59
N VAL A 895 7.80 -28.00 -20.62
CA VAL A 895 8.13 -27.72 -22.03
C VAL A 895 6.99 -26.97 -22.72
N LEU A 896 7.32 -25.89 -23.43
CA LEU A 896 6.37 -25.13 -24.25
C LEU A 896 5.73 -26.05 -25.28
N THR A 897 4.40 -26.01 -25.41
CA THR A 897 3.66 -26.86 -26.36
C THR A 897 2.99 -26.04 -27.46
N THR A 898 2.42 -24.90 -27.11
CA THR A 898 1.75 -24.00 -28.05
C THR A 898 2.02 -22.55 -27.70
N LEU A 899 2.14 -21.73 -28.73
CA LEU A 899 2.27 -20.28 -28.63
C LEU A 899 1.37 -19.63 -29.67
N GLU A 900 0.63 -18.62 -29.25
CA GLU A 900 -0.14 -17.73 -30.11
C GLU A 900 0.26 -16.29 -29.79
N ILE A 901 0.55 -15.51 -30.83
CA ILE A 901 1.00 -14.13 -30.72
C ILE A 901 0.01 -13.26 -31.49
N SER A 902 -0.68 -12.39 -30.77
CA SER A 902 -1.48 -11.31 -31.34
C SER A 902 -0.62 -10.05 -31.46
N SER A 903 -0.38 -9.58 -32.68
CA SER A 903 0.37 -8.34 -32.92
C SER A 903 -0.58 -7.15 -32.95
N LYS A 904 -0.55 -6.30 -31.92
CA LYS A 904 -1.46 -5.14 -31.81
C LYS A 904 -1.00 -3.96 -32.67
N THR A 905 0.28 -3.93 -33.05
CA THR A 905 0.91 -2.79 -33.72
C THR A 905 1.69 -3.16 -34.99
N GLY A 906 1.86 -4.45 -35.30
CA GLY A 906 2.74 -4.92 -36.37
C GLY A 906 4.22 -4.86 -35.98
N GLY A 907 5.11 -5.06 -36.95
CA GLY A 907 6.56 -5.02 -36.74
C GLY A 907 7.19 -6.40 -36.55
N VAL A 908 8.48 -6.44 -36.22
CA VAL A 908 9.21 -7.70 -36.05
C VAL A 908 9.10 -8.18 -34.60
N CYS A 909 8.66 -9.42 -34.41
CA CYS A 909 8.70 -10.11 -33.13
C CYS A 909 9.92 -11.03 -33.10
N LEU A 910 10.90 -10.75 -32.25
CA LEU A 910 12.05 -11.63 -32.00
C LEU A 910 11.73 -12.49 -30.78
N LEU A 911 11.58 -13.79 -30.98
CA LEU A 911 11.23 -14.74 -29.93
C LEU A 911 12.46 -15.49 -29.46
N ARG A 912 12.50 -15.81 -28.16
CA ARG A 912 13.48 -16.71 -27.57
C ARG A 912 12.78 -17.74 -26.69
N TYR A 913 13.17 -19.01 -26.83
CA TYR A 913 12.80 -20.08 -25.92
C TYR A 913 13.98 -21.03 -25.75
N GLY A 914 14.56 -21.06 -24.54
CA GLY A 914 15.85 -21.72 -24.32
C GLY A 914 16.91 -21.18 -25.28
N ASN A 915 17.55 -22.09 -26.03
CA ASN A 915 18.56 -21.75 -27.04
C ASN A 915 17.97 -21.42 -28.43
N LYS A 916 16.65 -21.54 -28.60
CA LYS A 916 15.99 -21.28 -29.89
C LYS A 916 15.66 -19.79 -30.03
N ILE A 917 15.98 -19.23 -31.18
CA ILE A 917 15.64 -17.86 -31.57
C ILE A 917 14.92 -17.92 -32.91
N THR A 918 13.78 -17.25 -33.00
CA THR A 918 13.06 -17.08 -34.28
C THR A 918 12.61 -15.63 -34.44
N SER A 919 12.44 -15.22 -35.69
CA SER A 919 11.98 -13.87 -36.05
C SER A 919 10.72 -13.97 -36.88
N ILE A 920 9.71 -13.20 -36.52
CA ILE A 920 8.43 -13.15 -37.24
C ILE A 920 8.15 -11.71 -37.64
N ALA A 921 8.05 -11.47 -38.95
CA ALA A 921 7.48 -10.23 -39.45
C ALA A 921 5.96 -10.27 -39.24
N THR A 922 5.44 -9.35 -38.42
CA THR A 922 4.02 -9.31 -38.05
C THR A 922 3.30 -8.10 -38.63
N GLN A 923 2.01 -8.27 -38.88
CA GLN A 923 1.07 -7.21 -39.25
C GLN A 923 0.10 -6.93 -38.11
N LYS A 924 -0.33 -5.67 -38.02
CA LYS A 924 -1.28 -5.21 -37.00
C LYS A 924 -2.62 -5.95 -37.12
N GLY A 925 -3.10 -6.48 -36.00
CA GLY A 925 -4.37 -7.21 -35.89
C GLY A 925 -4.27 -8.70 -36.18
N GLU A 926 -3.14 -9.17 -36.73
CA GLU A 926 -2.94 -10.56 -37.10
C GLU A 926 -2.50 -11.43 -35.91
N ILE A 927 -2.83 -12.72 -36.00
CA ILE A 927 -2.52 -13.74 -35.01
C ILE A 927 -1.58 -14.79 -35.64
N TYR A 928 -0.50 -15.11 -34.94
CA TYR A 928 0.52 -16.08 -35.38
C TYR A 928 0.52 -17.26 -34.42
N LYS A 929 0.31 -18.47 -34.94
CA LYS A 929 0.30 -19.71 -34.16
C LYS A 929 1.58 -20.50 -34.40
N LEU A 930 2.19 -20.94 -33.32
CA LEU A 930 3.46 -21.67 -33.30
C LEU A 930 3.34 -22.91 -32.41
N ASN A 931 4.07 -23.96 -32.76
CA ASN A 931 4.28 -25.13 -31.92
C ASN A 931 5.36 -24.86 -30.85
N GLY A 932 5.62 -25.85 -29.99
CA GLY A 932 6.65 -25.80 -28.95
C GLY A 932 8.09 -25.61 -29.44
N ASP A 933 8.33 -25.87 -30.73
CA ASP A 933 9.62 -25.67 -31.40
C ASP A 933 9.78 -24.28 -32.02
N LEU A 934 8.79 -23.40 -31.83
CA LEU A 934 8.68 -22.07 -32.45
C LEU A 934 8.57 -22.12 -33.98
N GLU A 935 7.99 -23.19 -34.52
CA GLU A 935 7.65 -23.31 -35.93
C GLU A 935 6.18 -22.95 -36.16
N ARG A 936 5.89 -22.30 -37.28
CA ARG A 936 4.54 -21.83 -37.62
C ARG A 936 3.62 -23.00 -37.93
N LEU A 937 2.41 -22.96 -37.36
CA LEU A 937 1.32 -23.92 -37.60
C LEU A 937 0.39 -23.48 -38.74
#